data_AF-A0A969TT19-F1
#
_entry.id   AF-A0A969TT19-F1
#
_cell.length_a   1.000
_cell.length_b   1.000
_cell.length_c   1.000
_cell.angle_alpha   90.00
_cell.angle_beta   90.00
_cell.angle_gamma   90.00
#
_symmetry.space_group_name_H-M   'P 1'
#
loop_
_entity.id
_entity.type
_entity.pdbx_description
1 polymer ?
#
loop_
_entity_poly.entity_id
_entity_poly.type
_entity_poly.pdbx_seq_one_letter_code
_entity_poly.pdbx_strand_id
1 'polypeptide(L)'
;MKLLSIKLCNFRQFHGKTPELILASGKQNTTIIHGNNGSGKTTILNAFTWVLYEKFTAAFSSPHLLVNKRAINEAEIGVSVDCWVEVQFEHENKRYQVKRKCYACRDKDNKIQYSQNKFFMLVAGDDGRWYPPLQQPDEIINRILPESLHQYFFFDGEHIDHIFRANKQSNIAEDTKELLGVKVLDRAIEHLKKAKKALQDELKEIGDIETKKLLQAQSKLEQEKEKLSQRQQEVILILENQEKLKKSLSNRLLELSGAEELKQLKEQLEKQEVTLRENLLEAKKKIKRSLSDRGYSIFLTDIISQFHIFIEILRKKGELPSGIKQQFIQQLLNRNRCICGLELIQGSEPYQQVQEWINRAGIADIEESAIRLESKASAIEKQALDFWQEVDFEQAKINRYRTDLARVENELDDLRNKFRHYPDEDIKTLQKQTDDLEDTIKEMILEQGSNQHQIETITQEIDEITKQVAKQKTKEEKQILVRRRMEATQDAIARLIEVKNRLEKQFRLSLEKRVQEIFNSISFTPYLPRINENYDLTLIENTSGIAVPVAASTGENQILSLSFIGGIIDRVREWSHKNTLMGPDSSTFPIVMDSPFGSLDEIYRKQVAKSIPQLANQLLVLVTKTQWRGELEEEINNYIGREYVLVYHSPKPDCEEDAIARGSKRYPLVKQSSNEFEYTEIIEVKKMSNSFIIKDLLTDTWVKASWEEFLAYAEDDTYEYGKFYYDLGELRIEMAPIGFSHSRNNNILSNVVNLFAAIKRIKIKGLVNISLRKVGVTEAQPDLAFYLGEDFNLPPSNNSPIDLNQFDPPTLVIEIAATTLNDDLGRKRLLYEHLGIKEYWVFDVKTLDVIAFEISQGYSGRIQESKVLPGLKMAIVKEAVQRSKTEDDGQITRWLIQIFS
;
A
#
# COMPACT_ATOMS: atom_id res chain seq x y z
N MET A 1 12.66 -1.91 -11.24
CA MET A 1 14.08 -1.65 -11.48
C MET A 1 14.88 -2.74 -10.80
N LYS A 2 15.69 -3.45 -11.57
CA LYS A 2 16.64 -4.47 -11.11
C LYS A 2 18.02 -4.02 -11.54
N LEU A 3 18.88 -3.62 -10.60
CA LEU A 3 20.25 -3.21 -10.89
C LEU A 3 21.05 -4.44 -11.35
N LEU A 4 21.77 -4.32 -12.46
CA LEU A 4 22.58 -5.40 -13.02
C LEU A 4 24.05 -5.20 -12.67
N SER A 5 24.57 -3.99 -12.91
CA SER A 5 25.97 -3.67 -12.61
C SER A 5 26.22 -2.19 -12.36
N ILE A 6 27.36 -1.90 -11.71
CA ILE A 6 27.91 -0.55 -11.56
C ILE A 6 29.41 -0.52 -11.89
N LYS A 7 29.84 0.55 -12.56
CA LYS A 7 31.24 0.88 -12.87
C LYS A 7 31.52 2.33 -12.54
N LEU A 8 32.70 2.60 -11.99
CA LEU A 8 33.14 3.95 -11.66
C LEU A 8 34.47 4.26 -12.35
N CYS A 9 34.73 5.54 -12.62
CA CYS A 9 36.02 6.00 -13.07
C CYS A 9 36.39 7.31 -12.38
N ASN A 10 37.55 7.33 -11.71
CA ASN A 10 38.09 8.51 -11.01
C ASN A 10 37.07 9.21 -10.09
N PHE A 11 36.20 8.44 -9.43
CA PHE A 11 35.14 8.96 -8.58
C PHE A 11 35.55 8.87 -7.11
N ARG A 12 35.76 10.02 -6.46
CA ARG A 12 36.26 10.17 -5.09
C ARG A 12 37.54 9.37 -4.88
N GLN A 13 37.56 8.43 -3.94
CA GLN A 13 38.69 7.55 -3.64
C GLN A 13 38.95 6.44 -4.66
N PHE A 14 38.02 6.19 -5.59
CA PHE A 14 38.22 5.19 -6.64
C PHE A 14 39.06 5.78 -7.77
N HIS A 15 40.30 5.33 -7.88
CA HIS A 15 41.26 5.78 -8.90
C HIS A 15 41.21 4.88 -10.13
N GLY A 16 41.28 5.48 -11.33
CA GLY A 16 41.18 4.74 -12.59
C GLY A 16 39.77 4.17 -12.80
N LYS A 17 39.65 3.16 -13.68
CA LYS A 17 38.39 2.43 -13.89
C LYS A 17 38.30 1.28 -12.90
N THR A 18 37.20 1.20 -12.16
CA THR A 18 36.92 0.05 -11.29
C THR A 18 36.56 -1.18 -12.12
N PRO A 19 36.65 -2.41 -11.57
CA PRO A 19 35.96 -3.56 -12.15
C PRO A 19 34.45 -3.30 -12.26
N GLU A 20 33.78 -4.12 -13.07
CA GLU A 20 32.33 -4.17 -13.12
C GLU A 20 31.80 -4.92 -11.90
N LEU A 21 31.06 -4.23 -11.03
CA LEU A 21 30.40 -4.87 -9.90
C LEU A 21 29.06 -5.41 -10.38
N ILE A 22 28.97 -6.73 -10.56
CA ILE A 22 27.72 -7.44 -10.85
C ILE A 22 26.90 -7.54 -9.57
N LEU A 23 25.63 -7.18 -9.65
CA LEU A 23 24.72 -7.15 -8.50
C LEU A 23 23.81 -8.38 -8.51
N ALA A 24 23.65 -8.99 -7.34
CA ALA A 24 22.87 -10.20 -7.13
C ALA A 24 21.36 -9.95 -7.29
N SER A 25 20.62 -10.99 -7.64
CA SER A 25 19.16 -10.95 -7.84
C SER A 25 18.55 -12.36 -7.71
N GLY A 26 17.23 -12.50 -7.80
CA GLY A 26 16.57 -13.81 -7.76
C GLY A 26 16.46 -14.36 -6.34
N LYS A 27 16.67 -15.67 -6.13
CA LYS A 27 16.63 -16.30 -4.79
C LYS A 27 17.76 -15.81 -3.89
N GLN A 28 18.96 -15.66 -4.46
CA GLN A 28 20.12 -15.05 -3.79
C GLN A 28 20.19 -13.56 -4.13
N ASN A 29 19.19 -12.80 -3.67
CA ASN A 29 18.97 -11.40 -4.03
C ASN A 29 19.94 -10.39 -3.39
N THR A 30 20.88 -10.84 -2.56
CA THR A 30 21.70 -9.96 -1.71
C THR A 30 23.14 -9.87 -2.20
N THR A 31 23.64 -8.63 -2.34
CA THR A 31 25.04 -8.31 -2.59
C THR A 31 25.64 -7.67 -1.35
N ILE A 32 26.76 -8.22 -0.87
CA ILE A 32 27.47 -7.67 0.29
C ILE A 32 28.76 -6.98 -0.16
N ILE A 33 29.00 -5.77 0.31
CA ILE A 33 30.27 -5.06 0.09
C ILE A 33 30.91 -4.76 1.44
N HIS A 34 32.03 -5.42 1.71
CA HIS A 34 32.82 -5.26 2.92
C HIS A 34 33.78 -4.09 2.78
N GLY A 35 33.89 -3.24 3.80
CA GLY A 35 34.90 -2.19 3.81
C GLY A 35 34.98 -1.45 5.15
N ASN A 36 36.19 -1.09 5.57
CA ASN A 36 36.40 -0.31 6.79
C ASN A 36 35.85 1.12 6.64
N ASN A 37 35.78 1.88 7.74
CA ASN A 37 35.40 3.28 7.67
C ASN A 37 36.42 4.05 6.81
N GLY A 38 35.93 4.95 5.96
CA GLY A 38 36.76 5.64 4.97
C GLY A 38 37.13 4.83 3.73
N SER A 39 36.80 3.53 3.63
CA SER A 39 37.13 2.69 2.46
C SER A 39 36.28 2.97 1.22
N GLY A 40 35.16 3.69 1.33
CA GLY A 40 34.37 4.16 0.18
C GLY A 40 32.98 3.55 0.04
N LYS A 41 32.47 2.91 1.09
CA LYS A 41 31.08 2.43 1.16
C LYS A 41 30.06 3.53 0.82
N THR A 42 30.06 4.62 1.59
CA THR A 42 29.18 5.77 1.35
C THR A 42 29.38 6.38 -0.03
N THR A 43 30.59 6.31 -0.60
CA THR A 43 30.89 6.73 -1.97
C THR A 43 30.17 5.84 -3.00
N ILE A 44 30.12 4.51 -2.81
CA ILE A 44 29.37 3.60 -3.69
C ILE A 44 27.87 3.87 -3.60
N LEU A 45 27.31 4.05 -2.40
CA LEU A 45 25.90 4.45 -2.22
C LEU A 45 25.60 5.74 -3.02
N ASN A 46 26.45 6.76 -2.84
CA ASN A 46 26.30 8.05 -3.53
C ASN A 46 26.57 7.97 -5.05
N ALA A 47 27.29 6.96 -5.53
CA ALA A 47 27.48 6.75 -6.96
C ALA A 47 26.15 6.41 -7.65
N PHE A 48 25.30 5.60 -7.01
CA PHE A 48 23.93 5.31 -7.51
C PHE A 48 23.05 6.55 -7.52
N THR A 49 23.02 7.32 -6.43
CA THR A 49 22.16 8.52 -6.36
C THR A 49 22.66 9.63 -7.31
N TRP A 50 23.98 9.76 -7.48
CA TRP A 50 24.55 10.76 -8.38
C TRP A 50 24.28 10.42 -9.84
N VAL A 51 24.48 9.16 -10.27
CA VAL A 51 24.26 8.80 -11.68
C VAL A 51 22.78 8.98 -12.06
N LEU A 52 21.86 8.55 -11.20
CA LEU A 52 20.42 8.60 -11.48
C LEU A 52 19.82 10.00 -11.34
N TYR A 53 20.20 10.76 -10.31
CA TYR A 53 19.48 12.00 -9.92
C TYR A 53 20.37 13.23 -9.72
N GLU A 54 21.70 13.09 -9.80
CA GLU A 54 22.65 14.15 -9.42
C GLU A 54 22.48 14.60 -7.95
N LYS A 55 22.04 13.69 -7.08
CA LYS A 55 21.84 13.91 -5.64
C LYS A 55 22.84 13.11 -4.82
N PHE A 56 23.01 13.57 -3.58
CA PHE A 56 23.88 12.95 -2.59
C PHE A 56 23.16 12.80 -1.25
N THR A 57 23.55 11.81 -0.47
CA THR A 57 23.08 11.61 0.90
C THR A 57 23.59 12.73 1.82
N ALA A 58 22.90 12.97 2.94
CA ALA A 58 23.26 14.03 3.87
C ALA A 58 24.69 13.89 4.46
N ALA A 59 25.17 12.66 4.59
CA ALA A 59 26.52 12.35 5.07
C ALA A 59 27.63 12.65 4.04
N PHE A 60 27.30 12.98 2.79
CA PHE A 60 28.27 13.19 1.73
C PHE A 60 28.84 14.62 1.74
N SER A 61 30.01 14.77 2.35
CA SER A 61 30.68 16.08 2.48
C SER A 61 31.32 16.57 1.17
N SER A 62 31.32 17.88 0.94
CA SER A 62 31.96 18.52 -0.23
C SER A 62 31.51 17.92 -1.58
N PRO A 63 30.22 18.03 -1.95
CA PRO A 63 29.65 17.36 -3.13
C PRO A 63 30.27 17.79 -4.47
N HIS A 64 30.95 18.93 -4.51
CA HIS A 64 31.64 19.43 -5.70
C HIS A 64 32.99 18.72 -5.98
N LEU A 65 33.57 18.04 -4.97
CA LEU A 65 34.89 17.39 -5.09
C LEU A 65 34.77 15.92 -5.51
N LEU A 66 34.22 15.67 -6.71
CA LEU A 66 33.92 14.32 -7.19
C LEU A 66 35.12 13.60 -7.81
N VAL A 67 36.05 14.31 -8.42
CA VAL A 67 37.14 13.69 -9.16
C VAL A 67 38.26 13.25 -8.21
N ASN A 68 38.81 12.06 -8.45
CA ASN A 68 39.90 11.51 -7.66
C ASN A 68 41.15 12.43 -7.67
N LYS A 69 41.69 12.69 -6.48
CA LYS A 69 42.83 13.61 -6.29
C LYS A 69 44.09 13.15 -7.01
N ARG A 70 44.38 11.85 -7.00
CA ARG A 70 45.55 11.27 -7.68
C ARG A 70 45.42 11.45 -9.19
N ALA A 71 44.26 11.13 -9.75
CA ALA A 71 44.01 11.27 -11.19
C ALA A 71 44.19 12.72 -11.67
N ILE A 72 43.75 13.72 -10.89
CA ILE A 72 43.97 15.14 -11.20
C ILE A 72 45.43 15.54 -11.07
N ASN A 73 46.15 15.04 -10.07
CA ASN A 73 47.55 15.39 -9.84
C ASN A 73 48.50 14.79 -10.90
N GLU A 74 48.21 13.57 -11.34
CA GLU A 74 48.96 12.87 -12.41
C GLU A 74 48.70 13.48 -13.80
N ALA A 75 47.58 14.21 -13.98
CA ALA A 75 47.25 14.84 -15.25
C ALA A 75 48.08 16.10 -15.53
N GLU A 76 48.50 16.28 -16.78
CA GLU A 76 49.19 17.49 -17.24
C GLU A 76 48.29 18.73 -17.13
N ILE A 77 48.90 19.90 -16.93
CA ILE A 77 48.18 21.18 -16.83
C ILE A 77 47.40 21.41 -18.13
N GLY A 78 46.11 21.74 -18.01
CA GLY A 78 45.20 21.95 -19.14
C GLY A 78 44.62 20.66 -19.75
N VAL A 79 45.05 19.47 -19.31
CA VAL A 79 44.45 18.20 -19.72
C VAL A 79 43.29 17.84 -18.81
N SER A 80 42.15 17.48 -19.41
CA SER A 80 40.94 17.09 -18.67
C SER A 80 41.00 15.64 -18.20
N VAL A 81 40.67 15.41 -16.94
CA VAL A 81 40.48 14.08 -16.34
C VAL A 81 39.02 13.71 -16.36
N ASP A 82 38.73 12.53 -16.90
CA ASP A 82 37.41 11.94 -16.91
C ASP A 82 36.99 11.45 -15.53
N CYS A 83 35.78 11.81 -15.10
CA CYS A 83 35.11 11.21 -13.95
C CYS A 83 33.69 10.79 -14.33
N TRP A 84 33.34 9.53 -14.10
CA TRP A 84 32.01 9.03 -14.43
C TRP A 84 31.58 7.85 -13.57
N VAL A 85 30.27 7.69 -13.48
CA VAL A 85 29.61 6.50 -12.93
C VAL A 85 28.65 5.98 -13.99
N GLU A 86 28.63 4.67 -14.15
CA GLU A 86 27.79 3.98 -15.10
C GLU A 86 27.05 2.85 -14.40
N VAL A 87 25.74 2.77 -14.59
CA VAL A 87 24.88 1.73 -14.02
C VAL A 87 24.10 1.08 -15.15
N GLN A 88 24.07 -0.26 -15.14
CA GLN A 88 23.15 -1.04 -15.95
C GLN A 88 22.03 -1.57 -15.09
N PHE A 89 20.80 -1.49 -15.58
CA PHE A 89 19.64 -2.01 -14.88
C PHE A 89 18.58 -2.52 -15.85
N GLU A 90 17.67 -3.33 -15.35
CA GLU A 90 16.56 -3.89 -16.09
C GLU A 90 15.23 -3.40 -15.50
N HIS A 91 14.26 -3.15 -16.37
CA HIS A 91 12.90 -2.81 -15.98
C HIS A 91 11.94 -3.24 -17.09
N GLU A 92 10.89 -3.99 -16.74
CA GLU A 92 9.92 -4.57 -17.69
C GLU A 92 10.60 -5.30 -18.86
N ASN A 93 11.59 -6.15 -18.57
CA ASN A 93 12.37 -6.92 -19.54
C ASN A 93 13.17 -6.06 -20.55
N LYS A 94 13.27 -4.74 -20.34
CA LYS A 94 14.16 -3.85 -21.09
C LYS A 94 15.41 -3.54 -20.28
N ARG A 95 16.56 -3.59 -20.96
CA ARG A 95 17.85 -3.23 -20.36
C ARG A 95 18.19 -1.78 -20.65
N TYR A 96 18.64 -1.09 -19.62
CA TYR A 96 19.03 0.31 -19.63
C TYR A 96 20.49 0.42 -19.19
N GLN A 97 21.22 1.33 -19.81
CA GLN A 97 22.56 1.73 -19.40
C GLN A 97 22.55 3.24 -19.22
N VAL A 98 22.79 3.69 -18.00
CA VAL A 98 22.86 5.11 -17.65
C VAL A 98 24.27 5.48 -17.24
N LYS A 99 24.73 6.64 -17.69
CA LYS A 99 26.07 7.15 -17.41
C LYS A 99 26.01 8.64 -17.14
N ARG A 100 26.56 9.06 -16.00
CA ARG A 100 26.79 10.47 -15.69
C ARG A 100 28.29 10.73 -15.68
N LYS A 101 28.71 11.78 -16.38
CA LYS A 101 30.13 12.12 -16.58
C LYS A 101 30.38 13.60 -16.35
N CYS A 102 31.47 13.93 -15.69
CA CYS A 102 32.06 15.26 -15.64
C CYS A 102 33.56 15.18 -15.93
N TYR A 103 34.16 16.35 -16.11
CA TYR A 103 35.58 16.51 -16.34
C TYR A 103 36.14 17.48 -15.32
N ALA A 104 37.38 17.25 -14.88
CA ALA A 104 38.14 18.23 -14.13
C ALA A 104 39.47 18.51 -14.83
N CYS A 105 39.89 19.76 -14.89
CA CYS A 105 41.22 20.13 -15.39
C CYS A 105 41.94 21.00 -14.38
N ARG A 106 43.25 20.79 -14.27
CA ARG A 106 44.13 21.65 -13.47
C ARG A 106 44.62 22.81 -14.34
N ASP A 107 44.40 24.03 -13.89
CA ASP A 107 44.89 25.24 -14.57
C ASP A 107 46.34 25.58 -14.19
N LYS A 108 46.87 26.65 -14.80
CA LYS A 108 48.26 27.10 -14.60
C LYS A 108 48.55 27.58 -13.17
N ASP A 109 47.52 27.93 -12.40
CA ASP A 109 47.62 28.37 -11.01
C ASP A 109 47.38 27.22 -10.02
N ASN A 110 47.41 25.97 -10.49
CA ASN A 110 47.05 24.76 -9.74
C ASN A 110 45.60 24.75 -9.19
N LYS A 111 44.70 25.58 -9.73
CA LYS A 111 43.27 25.49 -9.39
C LYS A 111 42.59 24.43 -10.25
N ILE A 112 41.63 23.73 -9.65
CA ILE A 112 40.87 22.67 -10.30
C ILE A 112 39.56 23.26 -10.81
N GLN A 113 39.34 23.19 -12.12
CA GLN A 113 38.11 23.61 -12.76
C GLN A 113 37.27 22.39 -13.13
N TYR A 114 35.98 22.40 -12.79
CA TYR A 114 35.04 21.31 -13.04
C TYR A 114 34.09 21.68 -14.18
N SER A 115 33.80 20.73 -15.06
CA SER A 115 32.76 20.88 -16.08
C SER A 115 31.37 20.69 -15.49
N GLN A 116 30.35 21.10 -16.23
CA GLN A 116 28.98 20.65 -15.98
C GLN A 116 28.86 19.13 -16.11
N ASN A 117 27.93 18.55 -15.35
CA ASN A 117 27.60 17.14 -15.42
C ASN A 117 26.80 16.84 -16.70
N LYS A 118 27.15 15.75 -17.39
CA LYS A 118 26.44 15.27 -18.57
C LYS A 118 25.82 13.92 -18.28
N PHE A 119 24.54 13.75 -18.62
CA PHE A 119 23.78 12.52 -18.42
C PHE A 119 23.50 11.85 -19.76
N PHE A 120 23.74 10.54 -19.83
CA PHE A 120 23.57 9.71 -21.02
C PHE A 120 22.77 8.47 -20.65
N MET A 121 21.89 8.04 -21.55
CA MET A 121 21.13 6.80 -21.43
C MET A 121 21.13 6.06 -22.76
N LEU A 122 21.28 4.74 -22.70
CA LEU A 122 21.03 3.82 -23.79
C LEU A 122 20.01 2.77 -23.34
N VAL A 123 19.18 2.31 -24.27
CA VAL A 123 18.16 1.27 -24.07
C VAL A 123 18.43 0.15 -25.07
N ALA A 124 18.41 -1.11 -24.61
CA ALA A 124 18.53 -2.26 -25.49
C ALA A 124 17.22 -2.46 -26.27
N GLY A 125 17.31 -2.55 -27.60
CA GLY A 125 16.22 -2.94 -28.47
C GLY A 125 16.01 -4.45 -28.51
N ASP A 126 14.92 -4.88 -29.14
CA ASP A 126 14.56 -6.29 -29.29
C ASP A 126 15.58 -7.08 -30.14
N ASP A 127 16.39 -6.36 -30.93
CA ASP A 127 17.52 -6.90 -31.70
C ASP A 127 18.81 -7.06 -30.88
N GLY A 128 18.77 -6.73 -29.58
CA GLY A 128 19.90 -6.77 -28.66
C GLY A 128 20.89 -5.61 -28.79
N ARG A 129 20.64 -4.62 -29.67
CA ARG A 129 21.51 -3.44 -29.84
C ARG A 129 21.10 -2.29 -28.93
N TRP A 130 22.04 -1.41 -28.61
CA TRP A 130 21.81 -0.25 -27.75
C TRP A 130 21.46 1.00 -28.56
N TYR A 131 20.37 1.67 -28.19
CA TYR A 131 19.86 2.88 -28.84
C TYR A 131 19.65 4.01 -27.82
N PRO A 132 19.81 5.29 -28.21
CA PRO A 132 19.34 6.40 -27.38
C PRO A 132 17.81 6.35 -27.26
N PRO A 133 17.25 6.68 -26.09
CA PRO A 133 15.80 6.70 -25.90
C PRO A 133 15.11 7.81 -26.72
N LEU A 134 13.84 7.59 -27.05
CA LEU A 134 12.99 8.60 -27.70
C LEU A 134 12.54 9.72 -26.74
N GLN A 135 12.48 9.42 -25.43
CA GLN A 135 12.09 10.34 -24.35
C GLN A 135 13.34 10.84 -23.63
N GLN A 136 13.21 11.94 -22.88
CA GLN A 136 14.33 12.44 -22.09
C GLN A 136 14.72 11.42 -21.00
N PRO A 137 16.02 11.16 -20.78
CA PRO A 137 16.48 10.20 -19.78
C PRO A 137 15.91 10.42 -18.37
N ASP A 138 15.81 11.67 -17.93
CA ASP A 138 15.29 12.01 -16.60
C ASP A 138 13.80 11.69 -16.44
N GLU A 139 13.00 11.80 -17.50
CA GLU A 139 11.58 11.39 -17.49
C GLU A 139 11.44 9.87 -17.37
N ILE A 140 12.30 9.13 -18.07
CA ILE A 140 12.32 7.66 -17.99
C ILE A 140 12.70 7.22 -16.58
N ILE A 141 13.77 7.77 -16.01
CA ILE A 141 14.18 7.44 -14.64
C ILE A 141 13.07 7.77 -13.64
N ASN A 142 12.48 8.97 -13.72
CA ASN A 142 11.41 9.37 -12.80
C ASN A 142 10.14 8.52 -12.93
N ARG A 143 9.86 7.94 -14.10
CA ARG A 143 8.76 6.98 -14.26
C ARG A 143 9.07 5.63 -13.60
N ILE A 144 10.31 5.17 -13.69
CA ILE A 144 10.75 3.88 -13.14
C ILE A 144 10.93 3.95 -11.62
N LEU A 145 11.68 4.95 -11.14
CA LEU A 145 11.92 5.23 -9.74
C LEU A 145 11.99 6.75 -9.54
N PRO A 146 10.89 7.39 -9.08
CA PRO A 146 10.82 8.84 -8.88
C PRO A 146 11.94 9.40 -7.99
N GLU A 147 12.47 10.57 -8.35
CA GLU A 147 13.50 11.28 -7.59
C GLU A 147 13.07 11.56 -6.15
N SER A 148 11.82 11.92 -5.91
CA SER A 148 11.29 12.15 -4.55
C SER A 148 11.47 10.95 -3.62
N LEU A 149 11.51 9.74 -4.18
CA LEU A 149 11.52 8.49 -3.43
C LEU A 149 12.90 7.87 -3.24
N HIS A 150 13.92 8.36 -3.93
CA HIS A 150 15.23 7.71 -3.95
C HIS A 150 15.81 7.52 -2.53
N GLN A 151 15.51 8.43 -1.60
CA GLN A 151 15.96 8.38 -0.21
C GLN A 151 15.42 7.18 0.58
N TYR A 152 14.35 6.51 0.13
CA TYR A 152 13.85 5.28 0.76
C TYR A 152 14.50 4.01 0.22
N PHE A 153 15.13 4.10 -0.95
CA PHE A 153 15.78 2.97 -1.64
C PHE A 153 17.30 3.03 -1.58
N PHE A 154 17.86 4.24 -1.44
CA PHE A 154 19.29 4.51 -1.32
C PHE A 154 19.52 5.35 -0.07
N PHE A 155 19.85 4.70 1.05
CA PHE A 155 19.98 5.40 2.33
C PHE A 155 21.19 4.95 3.14
N ASP A 156 21.59 5.85 4.03
CA ASP A 156 22.56 5.58 5.07
C ASP A 156 21.82 5.08 6.31
N GLY A 157 22.12 3.85 6.72
CA GLY A 157 21.51 3.21 7.87
C GLY A 157 21.87 3.86 9.20
N GLU A 158 23.03 4.51 9.33
CA GLU A 158 23.45 5.19 10.57
C GLU A 158 22.70 6.52 10.78
N HIS A 159 22.24 7.15 9.69
CA HIS A 159 21.53 8.42 9.70
C HIS A 159 20.09 8.31 9.19
N ILE A 160 19.52 7.11 9.20
CA ILE A 160 18.19 6.83 8.66
C ILE A 160 17.08 7.58 9.42
N ASP A 161 17.30 7.86 10.69
CA ASP A 161 16.39 8.59 11.57
C ASP A 161 16.17 10.04 11.10
N HIS A 162 17.18 10.65 10.45
CA HIS A 162 17.06 12.00 9.89
C HIS A 162 16.04 12.11 8.76
N ILE A 163 15.70 11.01 8.08
CA ILE A 163 14.61 10.96 7.09
C ILE A 163 13.27 11.26 7.77
N PHE A 164 13.11 10.90 9.04
CA PHE A 164 11.84 10.91 9.77
C PHE A 164 11.70 12.00 10.84
N ARG A 165 12.69 12.89 11.01
CA ARG A 165 12.66 13.98 12.01
C ARG A 165 11.72 15.15 11.62
N ALA A 166 11.23 15.84 12.66
CA ALA A 166 10.14 16.83 12.73
C ALA A 166 10.05 17.95 11.66
N ASN A 167 11.12 18.22 10.91
CA ASN A 167 11.22 19.37 10.00
C ASN A 167 11.22 18.99 8.50
N LYS A 168 11.15 17.69 8.15
CA LYS A 168 11.08 17.21 6.76
C LYS A 168 9.85 16.32 6.47
N GLN A 169 8.92 16.20 7.41
CA GLN A 169 7.82 15.25 7.37
C GLN A 169 6.71 15.57 6.36
N SER A 170 6.51 16.85 6.00
CA SER A 170 5.59 17.23 4.92
C SER A 170 5.97 16.58 3.58
N ASN A 171 7.24 16.23 3.38
CA ASN A 171 7.70 15.54 2.19
C ASN A 171 7.27 14.06 2.19
N ILE A 172 7.21 13.38 3.34
CA ILE A 172 6.89 11.94 3.39
C ILE A 172 5.45 11.68 2.93
N ALA A 173 4.51 12.52 3.35
CA ALA A 173 3.12 12.41 2.91
C ALA A 173 2.99 12.63 1.39
N GLU A 174 3.71 13.62 0.83
CA GLU A 174 3.70 13.92 -0.60
C GLU A 174 4.41 12.84 -1.45
N ASP A 175 5.55 12.34 -0.98
CA ASP A 175 6.31 11.23 -1.55
C ASP A 175 5.44 9.97 -1.55
N THR A 176 4.73 9.71 -0.46
CA THR A 176 3.78 8.61 -0.38
C THR A 176 2.63 8.80 -1.38
N LYS A 177 2.00 9.97 -1.46
CA LYS A 177 0.93 10.23 -2.47
C LYS A 177 1.41 10.02 -3.91
N GLU A 178 2.68 10.30 -4.18
CA GLU A 178 3.31 10.05 -5.49
C GLU A 178 3.41 8.56 -5.79
N LEU A 179 3.86 7.75 -4.81
CA LEU A 179 3.85 6.28 -4.91
C LEU A 179 2.47 5.69 -5.19
N LEU A 180 1.42 6.29 -4.62
CA LEU A 180 0.04 5.83 -4.76
C LEU A 180 -0.63 6.23 -6.08
N GLY A 181 0.02 7.06 -6.89
CA GLY A 181 -0.61 7.65 -8.07
C GLY A 181 -1.74 8.62 -7.74
N VAL A 182 -1.88 9.04 -6.47
CA VAL A 182 -2.94 9.96 -6.02
C VAL A 182 -2.79 11.34 -6.69
N LYS A 183 -1.55 11.74 -7.03
CA LYS A 183 -1.27 12.95 -7.82
C LYS A 183 -2.00 12.98 -9.17
N VAL A 184 -2.38 11.82 -9.74
CA VAL A 184 -3.21 11.76 -10.96
C VAL A 184 -4.63 12.24 -10.67
N LEU A 185 -5.20 11.82 -9.53
CA LEU A 185 -6.53 12.26 -9.09
C LEU A 185 -6.53 13.76 -8.81
N ASP A 186 -5.48 14.29 -8.17
CA ASP A 186 -5.33 15.73 -7.94
C ASP A 186 -5.30 16.53 -9.25
N ARG A 187 -4.50 16.08 -10.23
CA ARG A 187 -4.46 16.69 -11.57
C ARG A 187 -5.81 16.60 -12.27
N ALA A 188 -6.49 15.46 -12.19
CA ALA A 188 -7.82 15.27 -12.78
C ALA A 188 -8.86 16.23 -12.16
N ILE A 189 -8.84 16.38 -10.83
CA ILE A 189 -9.68 17.34 -10.11
C ILE A 189 -9.38 18.77 -10.57
N GLU A 190 -8.11 19.14 -10.70
CA GLU A 190 -7.71 20.48 -11.18
C GLU A 190 -8.18 20.74 -12.62
N HIS A 191 -8.02 19.77 -13.52
CA HIS A 191 -8.50 19.88 -14.90
C HIS A 191 -10.02 19.99 -14.97
N LEU A 192 -10.76 19.23 -14.17
CA LEU A 192 -12.22 19.33 -14.11
C LEU A 192 -12.68 20.66 -13.51
N LYS A 193 -11.96 21.21 -12.51
CA LYS A 193 -12.23 22.57 -12.00
C LYS A 193 -12.07 23.62 -13.11
N LYS A 194 -11.01 23.51 -13.91
CA LYS A 194 -10.79 24.38 -15.09
C LYS A 194 -11.90 24.22 -16.14
N ALA A 195 -12.33 22.98 -16.42
CA ALA A 195 -13.44 22.70 -17.34
C ALA A 195 -14.78 23.26 -16.83
N LYS A 196 -15.09 23.09 -15.53
CA LYS A 196 -16.27 23.67 -14.90
C LYS A 196 -16.30 25.19 -15.05
N LYS A 197 -15.16 25.85 -14.82
CA LYS A 197 -15.03 27.31 -14.98
C LYS A 197 -15.31 27.75 -16.42
N ALA A 198 -14.76 27.06 -17.41
CA ALA A 198 -15.02 27.34 -18.82
C ALA A 198 -16.52 27.20 -19.17
N LEU A 199 -17.20 26.17 -18.64
CA LEU A 199 -18.64 25.97 -18.81
C LEU A 199 -19.48 27.04 -18.08
N GLN A 200 -19.04 27.50 -16.89
CA GLN A 200 -19.65 28.63 -16.18
C GLN A 200 -19.56 29.92 -16.99
N ASP A 201 -18.40 30.18 -17.62
CA ASP A 201 -18.20 31.33 -18.49
C ASP A 201 -19.08 31.25 -19.75
N GLU A 202 -19.19 30.08 -20.38
CA GLU A 202 -20.12 29.83 -21.50
C GLU A 202 -21.59 30.09 -21.10
N LEU A 203 -22.01 29.60 -19.92
CA LEU A 203 -23.37 29.81 -19.41
C LEU A 203 -23.63 31.30 -19.10
N LYS A 204 -22.61 32.04 -18.69
CA LYS A 204 -22.68 33.49 -18.45
C LYS A 204 -22.79 34.30 -19.75
N GLU A 205 -22.29 33.80 -20.87
CA GLU A 205 -22.48 34.47 -22.17
C GLU A 205 -23.90 34.27 -22.71
N ILE A 206 -24.44 33.05 -22.58
CA ILE A 206 -25.71 32.62 -23.21
C ILE A 206 -26.91 32.81 -22.27
N GLY A 207 -26.69 32.92 -20.95
CA GLY A 207 -27.75 33.06 -19.94
C GLY A 207 -28.54 34.36 -20.03
N ASP A 208 -29.76 34.37 -19.50
CA ASP A 208 -30.55 35.60 -19.36
C ASP A 208 -29.97 36.55 -18.30
N ILE A 209 -30.46 37.80 -18.24
CA ILE A 209 -29.92 38.86 -17.38
C ILE A 209 -29.87 38.41 -15.90
N GLU A 210 -30.87 37.65 -15.46
CA GLU A 210 -30.97 37.16 -14.08
C GLU A 210 -29.96 36.03 -13.81
N THR A 211 -29.82 35.07 -14.73
CA THR A 211 -28.77 34.03 -14.64
C THR A 211 -27.37 34.63 -14.67
N LYS A 212 -27.12 35.66 -15.50
CA LYS A 212 -25.82 36.36 -15.53
C LYS A 212 -25.49 37.02 -14.19
N LYS A 213 -26.48 37.65 -13.54
CA LYS A 213 -26.29 38.27 -12.21
C LYS A 213 -25.98 37.23 -11.14
N LEU A 214 -26.73 36.11 -11.12
CA LEU A 214 -26.51 35.01 -10.18
C LEU A 214 -25.13 34.37 -10.35
N LEU A 215 -24.69 34.10 -11.58
CA LEU A 215 -23.36 33.54 -11.86
C LEU A 215 -22.22 34.53 -11.52
N GLN A 216 -22.42 35.83 -11.71
CA GLN A 216 -21.45 36.84 -11.27
C GLN A 216 -21.33 36.90 -9.74
N ALA A 217 -22.46 36.82 -9.03
CA ALA A 217 -22.46 36.76 -7.56
C ALA A 217 -21.77 35.49 -7.06
N GLN A 218 -22.09 34.34 -7.65
CA GLN A 218 -21.44 33.06 -7.35
C GLN A 218 -19.92 33.12 -7.55
N SER A 219 -19.46 33.66 -8.68
CA SER A 219 -18.02 33.75 -8.97
C SER A 219 -17.27 34.65 -7.96
N LYS A 220 -17.89 35.74 -7.49
CA LYS A 220 -17.29 36.60 -6.45
C LYS A 220 -17.16 35.86 -5.12
N LEU A 221 -18.24 35.19 -4.70
CA LEU A 221 -18.25 34.39 -3.47
C LEU A 221 -17.25 33.22 -3.53
N GLU A 222 -17.12 32.55 -4.69
CA GLU A 222 -16.11 31.50 -4.89
C GLU A 222 -14.68 32.03 -4.76
N GLN A 223 -14.39 33.22 -5.31
CA GLN A 223 -13.08 33.87 -5.16
C GLN A 223 -12.78 34.29 -3.71
N GLU A 224 -13.79 34.81 -3.01
CA GLU A 224 -13.66 35.20 -1.61
C GLU A 224 -13.43 33.99 -0.71
N LYS A 225 -14.18 32.90 -0.94
CA LYS A 225 -13.97 31.61 -0.29
C LYS A 225 -12.58 31.06 -0.53
N GLU A 226 -12.06 31.15 -1.75
CA GLU A 226 -10.71 30.68 -2.09
C GLU A 226 -9.63 31.47 -1.34
N LYS A 227 -9.76 32.81 -1.28
CA LYS A 227 -8.85 33.67 -0.49
C LYS A 227 -8.90 33.34 1.00
N LEU A 228 -10.09 33.21 1.58
CA LEU A 228 -10.26 32.85 2.98
C LEU A 228 -9.71 31.45 3.27
N SER A 229 -9.89 30.50 2.35
CA SER A 229 -9.36 29.14 2.49
C SER A 229 -7.83 29.10 2.42
N GLN A 230 -7.21 29.94 1.58
CA GLN A 230 -5.75 30.09 1.55
C GLN A 230 -5.24 30.69 2.85
N ARG A 231 -5.88 31.78 3.32
CA ARG A 231 -5.53 32.40 4.60
C ARG A 231 -5.71 31.44 5.78
N GLN A 232 -6.74 30.61 5.75
CA GLN A 232 -6.97 29.57 6.76
C GLN A 232 -5.82 28.56 6.81
N GLN A 233 -5.30 28.14 5.65
CA GLN A 233 -4.14 27.24 5.60
C GLN A 233 -2.87 27.91 6.13
N GLU A 234 -2.65 29.18 5.81
CA GLU A 234 -1.53 29.96 6.37
C GLU A 234 -1.62 30.05 7.90
N VAL A 235 -2.80 30.38 8.44
CA VAL A 235 -3.04 30.50 9.89
C VAL A 235 -2.78 29.17 10.60
N ILE A 236 -3.22 28.04 10.01
CA ILE A 236 -2.94 26.70 10.55
C ILE A 236 -1.43 26.44 10.63
N LEU A 237 -0.69 26.73 9.56
CA LEU A 237 0.77 26.53 9.53
C LEU A 237 1.48 27.45 10.54
N ILE A 238 1.01 28.70 10.70
CA ILE A 238 1.52 29.62 11.70
C ILE A 238 1.28 29.06 13.11
N LEU A 239 0.07 28.61 13.42
CA LEU A 239 -0.28 28.02 14.71
C LEU A 239 0.62 26.83 15.06
N GLU A 240 0.82 25.89 14.14
CA GLU A 240 1.70 24.74 14.35
C GLU A 240 3.15 25.15 14.68
N ASN A 241 3.67 26.17 14.00
CA ASN A 241 5.01 26.69 14.27
C ASN A 241 5.09 27.42 15.61
N GLN A 242 4.09 28.22 15.96
CA GLN A 242 4.04 28.94 17.23
C GLN A 242 3.92 27.99 18.43
N GLU A 243 3.14 26.91 18.31
CA GLU A 243 3.05 25.87 19.34
C GLU A 243 4.38 25.12 19.54
N LYS A 244 5.08 24.79 18.45
CA LYS A 244 6.43 24.20 18.52
C LYS A 244 7.42 25.14 19.22
N LEU A 245 7.40 26.42 18.88
CA LEU A 245 8.27 27.43 19.48
C LEU A 245 7.95 27.61 20.97
N LYS A 246 6.67 27.70 21.32
CA LYS A 246 6.19 27.76 22.71
C LYS A 246 6.71 26.57 23.53
N LYS A 247 6.60 25.34 22.99
CA LYS A 247 7.11 24.14 23.66
C LYS A 247 8.63 24.20 23.88
N SER A 248 9.38 24.66 22.88
CA SER A 248 10.84 24.83 23.00
C SER A 248 11.23 25.87 24.04
N LEU A 249 10.54 27.01 24.10
CA LEU A 249 10.82 28.05 25.09
C LEU A 249 10.42 27.63 26.50
N SER A 250 9.27 26.96 26.65
CA SER A 250 8.85 26.36 27.92
C SER A 250 9.88 25.37 28.44
N ASN A 251 10.42 24.49 27.59
CA ASN A 251 11.48 23.55 28.00
C ASN A 251 12.75 24.28 28.47
N ARG A 252 13.18 25.30 27.72
CA ARG A 252 14.37 26.09 28.06
C ARG A 252 14.20 26.89 29.35
N LEU A 253 13.00 27.42 29.58
CA LEU A 253 12.64 28.12 30.82
C LEU A 253 12.68 27.16 32.02
N LEU A 254 12.22 25.92 31.84
CA LEU A 254 12.30 24.87 32.86
C LEU A 254 13.76 24.47 33.17
N GLU A 255 14.61 24.32 32.16
CA GLU A 255 16.04 24.00 32.33
C GLU A 255 16.80 25.09 33.09
N LEU A 256 16.54 26.36 32.79
CA LEU A 256 17.24 27.50 33.41
C LEU A 256 16.73 27.80 34.82
N SER A 257 15.46 27.52 35.11
CA SER A 257 14.85 27.87 36.41
C SER A 257 15.40 27.11 37.62
N GLY A 258 16.09 25.98 37.42
CA GLY A 258 16.75 25.19 38.48
C GLY A 258 15.85 24.70 39.63
N ALA A 259 14.55 25.01 39.59
CA ALA A 259 13.57 24.75 40.64
C ALA A 259 12.69 23.57 40.24
N GLU A 260 13.15 22.37 40.56
CA GLU A 260 12.49 21.11 40.22
C GLU A 260 11.04 21.05 40.73
N GLU A 261 10.74 21.70 41.85
CA GLU A 261 9.39 21.83 42.41
C GLU A 261 8.46 22.71 41.56
N LEU A 262 8.95 23.84 41.04
CA LEU A 262 8.16 24.72 40.16
C LEU A 262 7.91 24.06 38.80
N LYS A 263 8.88 23.27 38.31
CA LYS A 263 8.75 22.45 37.11
C LYS A 263 7.65 21.41 37.27
N GLN A 264 7.71 20.60 38.34
CA GLN A 264 6.70 19.56 38.60
C GLN A 264 5.30 20.15 38.78
N LEU A 265 5.18 21.29 39.48
CA LEU A 265 3.91 21.98 39.64
C LEU A 265 3.36 22.50 38.30
N LYS A 266 4.21 23.11 37.46
CA LYS A 266 3.81 23.59 36.13
C LYS A 266 3.29 22.45 35.26
N GLU A 267 4.05 21.37 35.15
CA GLU A 267 3.69 20.19 34.35
C GLU A 267 2.38 19.56 34.84
N GLN A 268 2.18 19.51 36.17
CA GLN A 268 0.95 19.01 36.77
C GLN A 268 -0.26 19.90 36.42
N LEU A 269 -0.13 21.21 36.55
CA LEU A 269 -1.21 22.16 36.25
C LEU A 269 -1.56 22.19 34.77
N GLU A 270 -0.56 22.20 33.87
CA GLU A 270 -0.78 22.13 32.42
C GLU A 270 -1.49 20.81 32.04
N LYS A 271 -1.10 19.68 32.64
CA LYS A 271 -1.78 18.39 32.42
C LYS A 271 -3.22 18.40 32.93
N GLN A 272 -3.47 19.02 34.09
CA GLN A 272 -4.83 19.18 34.62
C GLN A 272 -5.69 20.08 33.72
N GLU A 273 -5.15 21.18 33.22
CA GLU A 273 -5.82 22.10 32.28
C GLU A 273 -6.27 21.36 31.02
N VAL A 274 -5.37 20.60 30.40
CA VAL A 274 -5.68 19.79 29.20
C VAL A 274 -6.80 18.79 29.48
N THR A 275 -6.68 18.03 30.58
CA THR A 275 -7.67 17.01 30.95
C THR A 275 -9.04 17.62 31.22
N LEU A 276 -9.10 18.77 31.90
CA LEU A 276 -10.34 19.49 32.18
C LEU A 276 -11.00 20.03 30.91
N ARG A 277 -10.21 20.55 29.96
CA ARG A 277 -10.72 21.01 28.65
C ARG A 277 -11.31 19.86 27.83
N GLU A 278 -10.65 18.70 27.81
CA GLU A 278 -11.15 17.51 27.12
C GLU A 278 -12.48 17.03 27.72
N ASN A 279 -12.53 16.90 29.05
CA ASN A 279 -13.76 16.51 29.76
C ASN A 279 -14.91 17.49 29.53
N LEU A 280 -14.63 18.80 29.52
CA LEU A 280 -15.61 19.84 29.22
C LEU A 280 -16.16 19.70 27.79
N LEU A 281 -15.29 19.42 26.81
CA LEU A 281 -15.68 19.19 25.43
C LEU A 281 -16.55 17.93 25.29
N GLU A 282 -16.19 16.84 25.97
CA GLU A 282 -16.95 15.60 25.95
C GLU A 282 -18.34 15.76 26.54
N ALA A 283 -18.46 16.42 27.69
CA ALA A 283 -19.75 16.72 28.32
C ALA A 283 -20.66 17.57 27.41
N LYS A 284 -20.10 18.61 26.76
CA LYS A 284 -20.84 19.39 25.75
C LYS A 284 -21.29 18.56 24.56
N LYS A 285 -20.46 17.63 24.07
CA LYS A 285 -20.82 16.71 22.98
C LYS A 285 -21.95 15.77 23.40
N LYS A 286 -21.94 15.26 24.63
CA LYS A 286 -23.03 14.42 25.18
C LYS A 286 -24.35 15.18 25.19
N ILE A 287 -24.38 16.42 25.69
CA ILE A 287 -25.58 17.27 25.63
C ILE A 287 -26.04 17.47 24.19
N LYS A 288 -25.14 17.80 23.26
CA LYS A 288 -25.50 18.00 21.84
C LYS A 288 -26.12 16.74 21.21
N ARG A 289 -25.59 15.56 21.53
CA ARG A 289 -26.16 14.27 21.09
C ARG A 289 -27.53 14.04 21.69
N SER A 290 -27.68 14.20 23.01
CA SER A 290 -28.98 13.99 23.67
C SER A 290 -30.06 14.95 23.16
N LEU A 291 -29.71 16.21 22.86
CA LEU A 291 -30.59 17.16 22.18
C LEU A 291 -30.98 16.70 20.76
N SER A 292 -30.03 16.19 19.98
CA SER A 292 -30.27 15.75 18.60
C SER A 292 -31.11 14.47 18.54
N ASP A 293 -30.82 13.51 19.42
CA ASP A 293 -31.40 12.17 19.38
C ASP A 293 -32.76 12.09 20.08
N ARG A 294 -32.95 12.86 21.16
CA ARG A 294 -34.12 12.75 22.06
C ARG A 294 -34.78 14.08 22.41
N GLY A 295 -34.23 15.21 21.97
CA GLY A 295 -34.77 16.53 22.30
C GLY A 295 -36.18 16.78 21.78
N TYR A 296 -36.59 16.09 20.70
CA TYR A 296 -37.95 16.18 20.16
C TYR A 296 -39.01 15.69 21.17
N SER A 297 -38.65 14.80 22.11
CA SER A 297 -39.59 14.21 23.08
C SER A 297 -40.23 15.26 23.99
N ILE A 298 -39.49 16.31 24.33
CA ILE A 298 -39.95 17.41 25.19
C ILE A 298 -41.10 18.19 24.55
N PHE A 299 -41.04 18.41 23.23
CA PHE A 299 -42.08 19.13 22.50
C PHE A 299 -43.36 18.30 22.33
N LEU A 300 -43.30 16.99 22.61
CA LEU A 300 -44.45 16.09 22.50
C LEU A 300 -45.21 15.92 23.82
N THR A 301 -44.67 16.35 24.96
CA THR A 301 -45.27 16.11 26.29
C THR A 301 -46.69 16.67 26.43
N ASP A 302 -46.95 17.88 25.91
CA ASP A 302 -48.29 18.49 25.94
C ASP A 302 -49.27 17.75 25.01
N ILE A 303 -48.82 17.41 23.80
CA ILE A 303 -49.62 16.65 22.82
C ILE A 303 -49.95 15.25 23.35
N ILE A 304 -49.00 14.59 24.02
CA ILE A 304 -49.21 13.28 24.66
C ILE A 304 -50.24 13.39 25.79
N SER A 305 -50.16 14.45 26.60
CA SER A 305 -51.15 14.71 27.66
C SER A 305 -52.56 14.89 27.08
N GLN A 306 -52.69 15.68 26.01
CA GLN A 306 -53.96 15.86 25.29
C GLN A 306 -54.45 14.54 24.66
N PHE A 307 -53.55 13.72 24.13
CA PHE A 307 -53.86 12.41 23.59
C PHE A 307 -54.43 11.47 24.67
N HIS A 308 -53.83 11.41 25.86
CA HIS A 308 -54.34 10.61 26.97
C HIS A 308 -55.76 11.04 27.39
N ILE A 309 -56.00 12.35 27.51
CA ILE A 309 -57.33 12.91 27.81
C ILE A 309 -58.34 12.51 26.73
N PHE A 310 -57.96 12.60 25.46
CA PHE A 310 -58.82 12.24 24.34
C PHE A 310 -59.20 10.75 24.35
N ILE A 311 -58.23 9.86 24.58
CA ILE A 311 -58.47 8.41 24.72
C ILE A 311 -59.39 8.10 25.90
N GLU A 312 -59.22 8.79 27.03
CA GLU A 312 -60.09 8.62 28.20
C GLU A 312 -61.54 9.04 27.92
N ILE A 313 -61.74 10.14 27.18
CA ILE A 313 -63.06 10.60 26.75
C ILE A 313 -63.73 9.56 25.84
N LEU A 314 -63.00 9.01 24.87
CA LEU A 314 -63.53 7.99 23.96
C LEU A 314 -63.91 6.69 24.70
N ARG A 315 -63.13 6.28 25.70
CA ARG A 315 -63.48 5.17 26.60
C ARG A 315 -64.77 5.46 27.38
N LYS A 316 -64.90 6.65 27.97
CA LYS A 316 -66.10 7.07 28.72
C LYS A 316 -67.37 7.13 27.85
N LYS A 317 -67.25 7.47 26.58
CA LYS A 317 -68.36 7.50 25.61
C LYS A 317 -68.72 6.11 25.07
N GLY A 318 -67.93 5.07 25.35
CA GLY A 318 -68.12 3.72 24.80
C GLY A 318 -67.74 3.58 23.32
N GLU A 319 -67.08 4.58 22.74
CA GLU A 319 -66.59 4.58 21.35
C GLU A 319 -65.28 3.78 21.19
N LEU A 320 -64.55 3.57 22.29
CA LEU A 320 -63.49 2.57 22.44
C LEU A 320 -64.02 1.45 23.36
N PRO A 321 -64.64 0.39 22.79
CA PRO A 321 -65.30 -0.64 23.58
C PRO A 321 -64.29 -1.51 24.31
N SER A 322 -64.59 -1.85 25.57
CA SER A 322 -63.74 -2.67 26.41
C SER A 322 -64.05 -4.16 26.25
N GLY A 323 -63.16 -4.91 25.60
CA GLY A 323 -62.94 -6.33 25.89
C GLY A 323 -63.86 -7.39 25.25
N ILE A 324 -64.84 -7.03 24.41
CA ILE A 324 -65.67 -8.01 23.68
C ILE A 324 -65.35 -7.99 22.19
N LYS A 325 -64.68 -9.05 21.70
CA LYS A 325 -64.35 -9.21 20.27
C LYS A 325 -65.60 -9.53 19.45
N GLN A 326 -65.75 -8.93 18.26
CA GLN A 326 -66.85 -9.26 17.32
C GLN A 326 -66.94 -10.76 17.01
N GLN A 327 -65.80 -11.44 16.88
CA GLN A 327 -65.74 -12.90 16.67
C GLN A 327 -66.40 -13.69 17.80
N PHE A 328 -66.29 -13.22 19.05
CA PHE A 328 -66.92 -13.87 20.18
C PHE A 328 -68.44 -13.74 20.14
N ILE A 329 -68.95 -12.56 19.74
CA ILE A 329 -70.39 -12.34 19.55
C ILE A 329 -70.92 -13.20 18.39
N GLN A 330 -70.20 -13.26 17.26
CA GLN A 330 -70.55 -14.15 16.15
C GLN A 330 -70.55 -15.63 16.56
N GLN A 331 -69.63 -16.07 17.43
CA GLN A 331 -69.65 -17.42 17.97
C GLN A 331 -70.89 -17.70 18.83
N LEU A 332 -71.34 -16.74 19.65
CA LEU A 332 -72.56 -16.89 20.45
C LEU A 332 -73.80 -17.00 19.58
N LEU A 333 -73.91 -16.16 18.55
CA LEU A 333 -75.03 -16.21 17.59
C LEU A 333 -75.01 -17.51 16.77
N ASN A 334 -73.84 -17.96 16.29
CA ASN A 334 -73.72 -19.21 15.52
C ASN A 334 -74.03 -20.46 16.37
N ARG A 335 -73.73 -20.42 17.67
CA ARG A 335 -74.06 -21.51 18.61
C ARG A 335 -75.51 -21.47 19.08
N ASN A 336 -76.30 -20.48 18.66
CA ASN A 336 -77.67 -20.23 19.10
C ASN A 336 -77.83 -20.26 20.64
N ARG A 337 -76.79 -19.85 21.38
CA ARG A 337 -76.80 -19.95 22.84
C ARG A 337 -75.90 -18.90 23.48
N CYS A 338 -76.48 -18.16 24.43
CA CYS A 338 -75.80 -17.13 25.21
C CYS A 338 -74.96 -17.75 26.34
N ILE A 339 -74.01 -16.98 26.87
CA ILE A 339 -73.13 -17.39 27.98
C ILE A 339 -73.93 -17.70 29.25
N CYS A 340 -75.06 -17.00 29.47
CA CYS A 340 -75.97 -17.26 30.58
C CYS A 340 -76.85 -18.52 30.38
N GLY A 341 -76.70 -19.22 29.25
CA GLY A 341 -77.42 -20.45 28.93
C GLY A 341 -78.70 -20.26 28.13
N LEU A 342 -79.18 -19.03 27.96
CA LEU A 342 -80.39 -18.67 27.18
C LEU A 342 -80.20 -18.96 25.68
N GLU A 343 -81.23 -19.49 25.01
CA GLU A 343 -81.18 -19.75 23.57
C GLU A 343 -81.28 -18.46 22.75
N LEU A 344 -80.42 -18.34 21.73
CA LEU A 344 -80.35 -17.21 20.81
C LEU A 344 -80.91 -17.65 19.47
N ILE A 345 -82.25 -17.73 19.37
CA ILE A 345 -82.94 -18.14 18.15
C ILE A 345 -83.04 -16.94 17.19
N GLN A 346 -82.68 -17.12 15.92
CA GLN A 346 -82.71 -16.06 14.92
C GLN A 346 -84.10 -15.40 14.83
N GLY A 347 -84.15 -14.08 15.02
CA GLY A 347 -85.40 -13.29 15.03
C GLY A 347 -86.05 -13.10 16.40
N SER A 348 -85.56 -13.77 17.45
CA SER A 348 -86.00 -13.53 18.82
C SER A 348 -85.40 -12.24 19.39
N GLU A 349 -86.08 -11.62 20.36
CA GLU A 349 -85.58 -10.43 21.07
C GLU A 349 -84.17 -10.65 21.69
N PRO A 350 -83.87 -11.78 22.36
CA PRO A 350 -82.52 -12.05 22.87
C PRO A 350 -81.45 -12.11 21.77
N TYR A 351 -81.77 -12.70 20.61
CA TYR A 351 -80.86 -12.76 19.47
C TYR A 351 -80.58 -11.36 18.91
N GLN A 352 -81.61 -10.52 18.76
CA GLN A 352 -81.45 -9.14 18.30
C GLN A 352 -80.61 -8.31 19.28
N GLN A 353 -80.85 -8.43 20.58
CA GLN A 353 -80.07 -7.75 21.62
C GLN A 353 -78.59 -8.13 21.56
N VAL A 354 -78.25 -9.42 21.43
CA VAL A 354 -76.84 -9.85 21.27
C VAL A 354 -76.27 -9.44 19.92
N GLN A 355 -77.07 -9.44 18.85
CA GLN A 355 -76.64 -9.02 17.51
C GLN A 355 -76.35 -7.52 17.42
N GLU A 356 -77.04 -6.66 18.16
CA GLU A 356 -76.72 -5.23 18.25
C GLU A 356 -75.29 -4.99 18.77
N TRP A 357 -74.76 -5.90 19.59
CA TRP A 357 -73.37 -5.82 20.04
C TRP A 357 -72.36 -6.07 18.92
N ILE A 358 -72.72 -6.62 17.75
CA ILE A 358 -71.79 -6.70 16.61
C ILE A 358 -71.39 -5.30 16.14
N ASN A 359 -72.33 -4.34 16.17
CA ASN A 359 -72.08 -2.96 15.76
C ASN A 359 -71.47 -2.11 16.88
N ARG A 360 -71.58 -2.54 18.14
CA ARG A 360 -71.00 -1.87 19.33
C ARG A 360 -69.66 -2.46 19.77
N ALA A 361 -69.40 -3.73 19.47
CA ALA A 361 -68.10 -4.36 19.60
C ALA A 361 -67.22 -3.79 18.48
N GLY A 362 -66.31 -2.92 18.89
CA GLY A 362 -65.53 -2.10 18.00
C GLY A 362 -64.71 -2.93 17.03
N ILE A 363 -64.24 -2.24 16.00
CA ILE A 363 -63.21 -2.73 15.11
C ILE A 363 -61.99 -3.02 15.99
N ALA A 364 -61.71 -4.30 16.25
CA ALA A 364 -60.63 -4.73 17.15
C ALA A 364 -59.28 -4.08 16.78
N ASP A 365 -59.08 -3.80 15.49
CA ASP A 365 -57.90 -3.12 14.95
C ASP A 365 -57.73 -1.67 15.49
N ILE A 366 -58.84 -0.97 15.79
CA ILE A 366 -58.80 0.40 16.35
C ILE A 366 -58.44 0.35 17.83
N GLU A 367 -58.97 -0.60 18.60
CA GLU A 367 -58.63 -0.79 20.02
C GLU A 367 -57.16 -1.20 20.16
N GLU A 368 -56.70 -2.16 19.36
CA GLU A 368 -55.29 -2.57 19.32
C GLU A 368 -54.37 -1.40 18.91
N SER A 369 -54.78 -0.61 17.92
CA SER A 369 -54.04 0.57 17.49
C SER A 369 -54.00 1.64 18.59
N ALA A 370 -55.09 1.85 19.32
CA ALA A 370 -55.15 2.79 20.43
C ALA A 370 -54.25 2.35 21.58
N ILE A 371 -54.29 1.07 21.98
CA ILE A 371 -53.40 0.50 23.02
C ILE A 371 -51.94 0.62 22.60
N ARG A 372 -51.62 0.31 21.34
CA ARG A 372 -50.26 0.43 20.81
C ARG A 372 -49.79 1.89 20.79
N LEU A 373 -50.65 2.83 20.44
CA LEU A 373 -50.34 4.26 20.45
C LEU A 373 -50.15 4.78 21.88
N GLU A 374 -50.98 4.35 22.82
CA GLU A 374 -50.87 4.68 24.25
C GLU A 374 -49.55 4.15 24.84
N SER A 375 -49.18 2.92 24.52
CA SER A 375 -47.88 2.35 24.91
C SER A 375 -46.69 3.16 24.34
N LYS A 376 -46.77 3.59 23.08
CA LYS A 376 -45.74 4.44 22.45
C LYS A 376 -45.70 5.85 23.06
N ALA A 377 -46.85 6.43 23.36
CA ALA A 377 -46.97 7.75 23.98
C ALA A 377 -46.33 7.74 25.38
N SER A 378 -46.66 6.75 26.22
CA SER A 378 -46.05 6.60 27.55
C SER A 378 -44.54 6.32 27.49
N ALA A 379 -44.05 5.63 26.45
CA ALA A 379 -42.61 5.44 26.25
C ALA A 379 -41.89 6.76 25.95
N ILE A 380 -42.48 7.65 25.15
CA ILE A 380 -41.93 8.99 24.85
C ILE A 380 -41.96 9.87 26.11
N GLU A 381 -43.02 9.80 26.90
CA GLU A 381 -43.12 10.53 28.17
C GLU A 381 -42.01 10.13 29.15
N LYS A 382 -41.73 8.83 29.27
CA LYS A 382 -40.59 8.33 30.05
C LYS A 382 -39.25 8.83 29.50
N GLN A 383 -39.07 8.84 28.18
CA GLN A 383 -37.86 9.36 27.55
C GLN A 383 -37.63 10.85 27.85
N ALA A 384 -38.70 11.64 27.96
CA ALA A 384 -38.59 13.06 28.30
C ALA A 384 -38.07 13.27 29.74
N LEU A 385 -38.47 12.42 30.69
CA LEU A 385 -37.95 12.45 32.06
C LEU A 385 -36.46 12.05 32.11
N ASP A 386 -36.11 10.95 31.46
CA ASP A 386 -34.72 10.47 31.38
C ASP A 386 -33.82 11.50 30.68
N PHE A 387 -34.34 12.20 29.66
CA PHE A 387 -33.65 13.28 28.97
C PHE A 387 -33.22 14.40 29.92
N TRP A 388 -34.13 14.91 30.76
CA TRP A 388 -33.81 16.00 31.70
C TRP A 388 -32.79 15.59 32.74
N GLN A 389 -32.91 14.37 33.28
CA GLN A 389 -31.92 13.83 34.24
C GLN A 389 -30.51 13.79 33.63
N GLU A 390 -30.39 13.36 32.38
CA GLU A 390 -29.11 13.28 31.69
C GLU A 390 -28.54 14.65 31.35
N VAL A 391 -29.38 15.58 30.86
CA VAL A 391 -28.97 16.96 30.56
C VAL A 391 -28.52 17.67 31.83
N ASP A 392 -29.28 17.58 32.93
CA ASP A 392 -28.94 18.21 34.20
C ASP A 392 -27.62 17.65 34.77
N PHE A 393 -27.43 16.33 34.67
CA PHE A 393 -26.20 15.68 35.10
C PHE A 393 -24.97 16.15 34.31
N GLU A 394 -25.06 16.20 32.98
CA GLU A 394 -23.96 16.67 32.14
C GLU A 394 -23.75 18.19 32.27
N GLN A 395 -24.82 18.97 32.50
CA GLN A 395 -24.73 20.42 32.75
C GLN A 395 -24.04 20.71 34.09
N ALA A 396 -24.30 19.91 35.13
CA ALA A 396 -23.61 20.00 36.41
C ALA A 396 -22.11 19.70 36.25
N LYS A 397 -21.74 18.70 35.44
CA LYS A 397 -20.33 18.43 35.10
C LYS A 397 -19.68 19.59 34.37
N ILE A 398 -20.35 20.17 33.37
CA ILE A 398 -19.85 21.35 32.63
C ILE A 398 -19.52 22.49 33.59
N ASN A 399 -20.44 22.78 34.52
CA ASN A 399 -20.24 23.84 35.49
C ASN A 399 -19.06 23.53 36.42
N ARG A 400 -18.95 22.30 36.91
CA ARG A 400 -17.80 21.86 37.72
C ARG A 400 -16.48 22.00 36.96
N TYR A 401 -16.39 21.47 35.75
CA TYR A 401 -15.17 21.55 34.94
C TYR A 401 -14.79 22.99 34.61
N ARG A 402 -15.75 23.90 34.40
CA ARG A 402 -15.46 25.34 34.24
C ARG A 402 -14.86 25.96 35.50
N THR A 403 -15.42 25.65 36.67
CA THR A 403 -14.89 26.14 37.94
C THR A 403 -13.49 25.60 38.21
N ASP A 404 -13.28 24.31 37.99
CA ASP A 404 -11.96 23.68 38.15
C ASP A 404 -10.94 24.24 37.17
N LEU A 405 -11.33 24.49 35.91
CA LEU A 405 -10.48 25.09 34.90
C LEU A 405 -10.08 26.52 35.29
N ALA A 406 -11.03 27.35 35.73
CA ALA A 406 -10.74 28.70 36.20
C ALA A 406 -9.75 28.71 37.38
N ARG A 407 -9.85 27.73 38.29
CA ARG A 407 -8.89 27.57 39.39
C ARG A 407 -7.49 27.25 38.88
N VAL A 408 -7.35 26.27 37.98
CA VAL A 408 -6.07 25.89 37.39
C VAL A 408 -5.46 27.03 36.57
N GLU A 409 -6.27 27.77 35.82
CA GLU A 409 -5.83 28.95 35.04
C GLU A 409 -5.29 30.05 35.97
N ASN A 410 -5.93 30.30 37.11
CA ASN A 410 -5.41 31.24 38.12
C ASN A 410 -4.09 30.75 38.74
N GLU A 411 -3.99 29.45 39.08
CA GLU A 411 -2.75 28.87 39.63
C GLU A 411 -1.58 28.94 38.62
N LEU A 412 -1.86 28.78 37.33
CA LEU A 412 -0.90 28.98 36.25
C LEU A 412 -0.49 30.45 36.09
N ASP A 413 -1.42 31.40 36.21
CA ASP A 413 -1.09 32.83 36.13
C ASP A 413 -0.23 33.28 37.32
N ASP A 414 -0.52 32.81 38.53
CA ASP A 414 0.33 33.03 39.70
C ASP A 414 1.75 32.52 39.47
N LEU A 415 1.89 31.35 38.83
CA LEU A 415 3.18 30.78 38.48
C LEU A 415 3.92 31.62 37.43
N ARG A 416 3.21 32.10 36.40
CA ARG A 416 3.76 33.03 35.39
C ARG A 416 4.24 34.32 36.03
N ASN A 417 3.47 34.87 36.96
CA ASN A 417 3.85 36.07 37.69
C ASN A 417 5.11 35.84 38.54
N LYS A 418 5.30 34.65 39.13
CA LYS A 418 6.57 34.28 39.78
C LYS A 418 7.74 34.25 38.80
N PHE A 419 7.55 33.73 37.59
CA PHE A 419 8.59 33.72 36.55
C PHE A 419 8.90 35.13 35.99
N ARG A 420 7.89 36.01 35.87
CA ARG A 420 8.09 37.42 35.46
C ARG A 420 8.93 38.24 36.46
N HIS A 421 8.87 37.87 37.74
CA HIS A 421 9.63 38.54 38.82
C HIS A 421 10.81 37.70 39.30
N TYR A 422 11.20 36.67 38.54
CA TYR A 422 12.33 35.82 38.90
C TYR A 422 13.65 36.63 38.85
N PRO A 423 14.63 36.36 39.73
CA PRO A 423 15.86 37.18 39.78
C PRO A 423 16.70 37.18 38.50
N ASP A 424 16.60 36.12 37.70
CA ASP A 424 17.37 35.90 36.47
C ASP A 424 16.74 36.61 35.26
N GLU A 425 17.52 37.46 34.57
CA GLU A 425 17.08 38.22 33.39
C GLU A 425 16.79 37.32 32.16
N ASP A 426 17.48 36.19 32.01
CA ASP A 426 17.22 35.25 30.92
C ASP A 426 15.83 34.60 31.11
N ILE A 427 15.46 34.27 32.36
CA ILE A 427 14.15 33.69 32.70
C ILE A 427 13.03 34.71 32.45
N LYS A 428 13.21 35.98 32.84
CA LYS A 428 12.22 37.03 32.55
C LYS A 428 12.01 37.21 31.05
N THR A 429 13.12 37.21 30.30
CA THR A 429 13.08 37.38 28.84
C THR A 429 12.36 36.21 28.17
N LEU A 430 12.66 34.98 28.58
CA LEU A 430 11.99 33.77 28.09
C LEU A 430 10.51 33.74 28.46
N GLN A 431 10.14 34.15 29.67
CA GLN A 431 8.73 34.24 30.08
C GLN A 431 7.98 35.28 29.25
N LYS A 432 8.58 36.44 29.01
CA LYS A 432 7.98 37.48 28.16
C LYS A 432 7.78 36.99 26.73
N GLN A 433 8.77 36.32 26.13
CA GLN A 433 8.64 35.70 24.81
C GLN A 433 7.52 34.64 24.80
N THR A 434 7.37 33.88 25.89
CA THR A 434 6.30 32.88 26.02
C THR A 434 4.92 33.55 26.08
N ASP A 435 4.79 34.67 26.80
CA ASP A 435 3.54 35.43 26.90
C ASP A 435 3.16 36.04 25.53
N ASP A 436 4.11 36.70 24.84
CA ASP A 436 3.89 37.29 23.51
C ASP A 436 3.45 36.22 22.48
N LEU A 437 4.00 35.01 22.59
CA LEU A 437 3.61 33.87 21.76
C LEU A 437 2.21 33.37 22.05
N GLU A 438 1.82 33.29 23.32
CA GLU A 438 0.47 32.88 23.69
C GLU A 438 -0.59 33.85 23.19
N ASP A 439 -0.32 35.15 23.23
CA ASP A 439 -1.24 36.16 22.70
C ASP A 439 -1.32 36.06 21.17
N THR A 440 -0.20 35.84 20.49
CA THR A 440 -0.19 35.55 19.04
C THR A 440 -1.01 34.29 18.71
N ILE A 441 -0.86 33.21 19.49
CA ILE A 441 -1.64 31.98 19.31
C ILE A 441 -3.14 32.25 19.50
N LYS A 442 -3.54 33.01 20.53
CA LYS A 442 -4.95 33.37 20.75
C LYS A 442 -5.52 34.16 19.56
N GLU A 443 -4.80 35.15 19.06
CA GLU A 443 -5.21 35.94 17.89
C GLU A 443 -5.41 35.05 16.65
N MET A 444 -4.47 34.14 16.40
CA MET A 444 -4.53 33.21 15.27
C MET A 444 -5.68 32.20 15.41
N ILE A 445 -5.98 31.71 16.62
CA ILE A 445 -7.16 30.83 16.88
C ILE A 445 -8.47 31.59 16.63
N LEU A 446 -8.56 32.87 17.04
CA LEU A 446 -9.73 33.70 16.77
C LEU A 446 -9.90 33.97 15.27
N GLU A 447 -8.81 34.27 14.56
CA GLU A 447 -8.80 34.42 13.10
C GLU A 447 -9.25 33.12 12.42
N GLN A 448 -8.72 31.96 12.85
CA GLN A 448 -9.10 30.65 12.35
C GLN A 448 -10.61 30.38 12.51
N GLY A 449 -11.16 30.69 13.69
CA GLY A 449 -12.58 30.55 13.96
C GLY A 449 -13.45 31.48 13.11
N SER A 450 -13.03 32.73 12.95
CA SER A 450 -13.72 33.72 12.10
C SER A 450 -13.73 33.29 10.63
N ASN A 451 -12.57 32.93 10.09
CA ASN A 451 -12.41 32.46 8.71
C ASN A 451 -13.25 31.20 8.46
N GLN A 452 -13.25 30.25 9.40
CA GLN A 452 -14.06 29.04 9.31
C GLN A 452 -15.56 29.37 9.22
N HIS A 453 -16.05 30.24 10.10
CA HIS A 453 -17.45 30.69 10.07
C HIS A 453 -17.79 31.40 8.74
N GLN A 454 -16.91 32.28 8.25
CA GLN A 454 -17.12 32.97 6.98
C GLN A 454 -17.16 31.99 5.80
N ILE A 455 -16.25 31.01 5.76
CA ILE A 455 -16.25 29.95 4.74
C ILE A 455 -17.56 29.15 4.78
N GLU A 456 -18.06 28.79 5.96
CA GLU A 456 -19.34 28.09 6.11
C GLU A 456 -20.52 28.93 5.61
N THR A 457 -20.54 30.22 5.95
CA THR A 457 -21.58 31.17 5.52
C THR A 457 -21.58 31.31 4.00
N ILE A 458 -20.42 31.62 3.41
CA ILE A 458 -20.25 31.74 1.96
C ILE A 458 -20.63 30.44 1.24
N THR A 459 -20.33 29.28 1.83
CA THR A 459 -20.70 27.99 1.26
C THR A 459 -22.22 27.81 1.19
N GLN A 460 -22.95 28.22 2.24
CA GLN A 460 -24.41 28.20 2.23
C GLN A 460 -24.99 29.16 1.18
N GLU A 461 -24.43 30.37 1.06
CA GLU A 461 -24.84 31.34 0.04
C GLU A 461 -24.60 30.82 -1.39
N ILE A 462 -23.45 30.19 -1.65
CA ILE A 462 -23.15 29.55 -2.95
C ILE A 462 -24.15 28.43 -3.24
N ASP A 463 -24.52 27.62 -2.25
CA ASP A 463 -25.51 26.55 -2.42
C ASP A 463 -26.91 27.11 -2.72
N GLU A 464 -27.30 28.20 -2.06
CA GLU A 464 -28.57 28.89 -2.34
C GLU A 464 -28.59 29.47 -3.75
N ILE A 465 -27.54 30.17 -4.17
CA ILE A 465 -27.41 30.70 -5.54
C ILE A 465 -27.43 29.56 -6.55
N THR A 466 -26.76 28.45 -6.27
CA THR A 466 -26.77 27.25 -7.13
C THR A 466 -28.19 26.70 -7.28
N LYS A 467 -28.98 26.63 -6.19
CA LYS A 467 -30.40 26.24 -6.24
C LYS A 467 -31.26 27.25 -7.01
N GLN A 468 -30.96 28.55 -6.92
CA GLN A 468 -31.69 29.59 -7.66
C GLN A 468 -31.40 29.53 -9.16
N VAL A 469 -30.13 29.40 -9.55
CA VAL A 469 -29.72 29.10 -10.93
C VAL A 469 -30.38 27.80 -11.41
N ALA A 470 -30.52 26.82 -10.52
CA ALA A 470 -31.16 25.56 -10.86
C ALA A 470 -32.67 25.67 -11.16
N LYS A 471 -33.35 26.66 -10.56
CA LYS A 471 -34.80 26.89 -10.71
C LYS A 471 -35.16 27.81 -11.89
N GLN A 472 -34.20 28.55 -12.44
CA GLN A 472 -34.39 29.40 -13.61
C GLN A 472 -34.91 28.59 -14.81
N LYS A 473 -36.02 29.04 -15.42
CA LYS A 473 -36.65 28.36 -16.58
C LYS A 473 -35.78 28.51 -17.81
N THR A 474 -35.13 27.42 -18.20
CA THR A 474 -34.23 27.36 -19.34
C THR A 474 -35.03 27.44 -20.65
N LYS A 475 -34.81 28.48 -21.46
CA LYS A 475 -35.54 28.69 -22.71
C LYS A 475 -34.83 28.14 -23.95
N GLU A 476 -33.53 27.83 -23.86
CA GLU A 476 -32.70 27.39 -24.99
C GLU A 476 -32.02 26.03 -24.72
N GLU A 477 -32.01 25.14 -25.72
CA GLU A 477 -31.37 23.82 -25.64
C GLU A 477 -29.87 23.89 -25.28
N LYS A 478 -29.17 24.94 -25.74
CA LYS A 478 -27.75 25.17 -25.42
C LYS A 478 -27.53 25.40 -23.93
N GLN A 479 -28.39 26.18 -23.26
CA GLN A 479 -28.28 26.43 -21.82
C GLN A 479 -28.52 25.13 -21.01
N ILE A 480 -29.47 24.29 -21.44
CA ILE A 480 -29.72 22.98 -20.81
C ILE A 480 -28.49 22.08 -20.94
N LEU A 481 -27.86 22.05 -22.12
CA LEU A 481 -26.67 21.24 -22.38
C LEU A 481 -25.47 21.67 -21.53
N VAL A 482 -25.17 22.98 -21.47
CA VAL A 482 -24.05 23.52 -20.67
C VAL A 482 -24.25 23.20 -19.19
N ARG A 483 -25.48 23.36 -18.69
CA ARG A 483 -25.81 23.05 -17.30
C ARG A 483 -25.66 21.56 -16.97
N ARG A 484 -26.14 20.65 -17.85
CA ARG A 484 -25.93 19.20 -17.68
C ARG A 484 -24.43 18.84 -17.65
N ARG A 485 -23.62 19.49 -18.48
CA ARG A 485 -22.16 19.31 -18.48
C ARG A 485 -21.53 19.81 -17.18
N MET A 486 -21.98 20.94 -16.65
CA MET A 486 -21.52 21.45 -15.35
C MET A 486 -21.89 20.52 -14.19
N GLU A 487 -23.13 20.04 -14.13
CA GLU A 487 -23.59 19.09 -13.12
C GLU A 487 -22.77 17.78 -13.18
N ALA A 488 -22.55 17.24 -14.38
CA ALA A 488 -21.70 16.06 -14.57
C ALA A 488 -20.24 16.31 -14.15
N THR A 489 -19.68 17.48 -14.44
CA THR A 489 -18.32 17.86 -14.05
C THR A 489 -18.20 17.98 -12.52
N GLN A 490 -19.20 18.57 -11.86
CA GLN A 490 -19.24 18.72 -10.41
C GLN A 490 -19.37 17.37 -9.70
N ASP A 491 -20.23 16.48 -10.20
CA ASP A 491 -20.36 15.12 -9.67
C ASP A 491 -19.04 14.34 -9.85
N ALA A 492 -18.41 14.43 -11.04
CA ALA A 492 -17.10 13.81 -11.27
C ALA A 492 -16.03 14.32 -10.29
N ILE A 493 -15.96 15.63 -10.03
CA ILE A 493 -15.06 16.20 -9.03
C ILE A 493 -15.34 15.62 -7.64
N ALA A 494 -16.61 15.59 -7.22
CA ALA A 494 -17.01 15.07 -5.90
C ALA A 494 -16.63 13.59 -5.74
N ARG A 495 -16.86 12.78 -6.78
CA ARG A 495 -16.50 11.36 -6.80
C ARG A 495 -14.99 11.14 -6.77
N LEU A 496 -14.22 11.93 -7.52
CA LEU A 496 -12.75 11.84 -7.49
C LEU A 496 -12.19 12.20 -6.11
N ILE A 497 -12.74 13.22 -5.44
CA ILE A 497 -12.36 13.58 -4.07
C ILE A 497 -12.71 12.43 -3.09
N GLU A 498 -13.90 11.84 -3.22
CA GLU A 498 -14.31 10.69 -2.39
C GLU A 498 -13.36 9.50 -2.56
N VAL A 499 -13.01 9.16 -3.81
CA VAL A 499 -12.08 8.08 -4.14
C VAL A 499 -10.68 8.39 -3.62
N LYS A 500 -10.18 9.61 -3.83
CA LYS A 500 -8.88 10.08 -3.31
C LYS A 500 -8.80 9.87 -1.79
N ASN A 501 -9.73 10.44 -1.04
CA ASN A 501 -9.71 10.40 0.42
C ASN A 501 -9.81 8.96 0.95
N ARG A 502 -10.57 8.09 0.26
CA ARG A 502 -10.68 6.68 0.61
C ARG A 502 -9.37 5.94 0.39
N LEU A 503 -8.71 6.16 -0.75
CA LEU A 503 -7.42 5.53 -1.08
C LEU A 503 -6.32 5.97 -0.11
N GLU A 504 -6.20 7.26 0.18
CA GLU A 504 -5.22 7.78 1.14
C GLU A 504 -5.43 7.17 2.53
N LYS A 505 -6.67 7.13 3.01
CA LYS A 505 -7.01 6.52 4.30
C LYS A 505 -6.71 5.02 4.33
N GLN A 506 -7.10 4.29 3.28
CA GLN A 506 -6.89 2.85 3.21
C GLN A 506 -5.40 2.51 3.15
N PHE A 507 -4.62 3.27 2.38
CA PHE A 507 -3.17 3.08 2.30
C PHE A 507 -2.51 3.34 3.66
N ARG A 508 -2.79 4.48 4.29
CA ARG A 508 -2.20 4.83 5.59
C ARG A 508 -2.48 3.75 6.64
N LEU A 509 -3.71 3.28 6.73
CA LEU A 509 -4.08 2.22 7.68
C LEU A 509 -3.41 0.87 7.35
N SER A 510 -3.30 0.53 6.06
CA SER A 510 -2.60 -0.69 5.62
C SER A 510 -1.09 -0.61 5.85
N LEU A 511 -0.49 0.56 5.62
CA LEU A 511 0.91 0.84 5.89
C LEU A 511 1.18 0.77 7.39
N GLU A 512 0.40 1.46 8.22
CA GLU A 512 0.54 1.42 9.68
C GLU A 512 0.53 -0.02 10.20
N LYS A 513 -0.44 -0.83 9.75
CA LYS A 513 -0.51 -2.24 10.12
C LYS A 513 0.75 -3.00 9.70
N ARG A 514 1.26 -2.76 8.49
CA ARG A 514 2.47 -3.44 8.01
C ARG A 514 3.72 -3.03 8.77
N VAL A 515 3.85 -1.74 9.08
CA VAL A 515 4.96 -1.22 9.88
C VAL A 515 4.91 -1.82 11.27
N GLN A 516 3.73 -1.95 11.87
CA GLN A 516 3.56 -2.65 13.15
C GLN A 516 3.98 -4.13 13.05
N GLU A 517 3.56 -4.86 12.01
CA GLU A 517 3.95 -6.26 11.81
C GLU A 517 5.48 -6.42 11.69
N ILE A 518 6.13 -5.58 10.86
CA ILE A 518 7.59 -5.64 10.66
C ILE A 518 8.31 -5.23 11.95
N PHE A 519 7.88 -4.14 12.60
CA PHE A 519 8.48 -3.68 13.84
C PHE A 519 8.37 -4.74 14.94
N ASN A 520 7.20 -5.35 15.13
CA ASN A 520 7.00 -6.41 16.13
C ASN A 520 7.77 -7.69 15.81
N SER A 521 8.14 -7.93 14.55
CA SER A 521 8.99 -9.06 14.18
C SER A 521 10.47 -8.83 14.50
N ILE A 522 10.89 -7.57 14.62
CA ILE A 522 12.29 -7.19 14.86
C ILE A 522 12.52 -6.76 16.32
N SER A 523 11.62 -5.93 16.85
CA SER A 523 11.66 -5.40 18.21
C SER A 523 11.01 -6.35 19.21
N PHE A 524 11.60 -6.47 20.39
CA PHE A 524 11.03 -7.20 21.54
C PHE A 524 10.31 -6.29 22.53
N THR A 525 10.29 -4.98 22.29
CA THR A 525 9.62 -4.01 23.16
C THR A 525 8.11 -4.00 22.95
N PRO A 526 7.30 -3.64 23.98
CA PRO A 526 5.84 -3.61 23.87
C PRO A 526 5.33 -2.36 23.10
N TYR A 527 6.21 -1.67 22.37
CA TYR A 527 5.90 -0.41 21.70
C TYR A 527 5.22 -0.67 20.36
N LEU A 528 4.22 0.15 20.04
CA LEU A 528 3.44 0.05 18.83
C LEU A 528 3.69 1.27 17.93
N PRO A 529 4.20 1.09 16.71
CA PRO A 529 4.27 2.16 15.72
C PRO A 529 2.89 2.70 15.36
N ARG A 530 2.75 4.02 15.26
CA ARG A 530 1.55 4.72 14.80
C ARG A 530 1.90 5.77 13.74
N ILE A 531 1.03 5.90 12.75
CA ILE A 531 1.16 6.82 11.63
C ILE A 531 -0.02 7.78 11.63
N ASN A 532 0.23 9.07 11.86
CA ASN A 532 -0.82 10.09 11.81
C ASN A 532 -1.19 10.48 10.36
N GLU A 533 -2.11 11.43 10.17
CA GLU A 533 -2.56 11.87 8.84
C GLU A 533 -1.46 12.51 7.98
N ASN A 534 -0.43 13.09 8.61
CA ASN A 534 0.75 13.66 7.96
C ASN A 534 1.85 12.62 7.71
N TYR A 535 1.56 11.34 7.93
CA TYR A 535 2.53 10.24 7.87
C TYR A 535 3.66 10.35 8.91
N ASP A 536 3.44 11.09 10.00
CA ASP A 536 4.38 11.14 11.12
C ASP A 536 4.37 9.82 11.88
N LEU A 537 5.55 9.29 12.07
CA LEU A 537 5.79 8.02 12.72
C LEU A 537 6.09 8.24 14.20
N THR A 538 5.29 7.64 15.06
CA THR A 538 5.43 7.73 16.52
C THR A 538 5.37 6.35 17.15
N LEU A 539 6.04 6.17 18.29
CA LEU A 539 5.91 4.97 19.10
C LEU A 539 5.00 5.27 20.28
N ILE A 540 4.03 4.38 20.52
CA ILE A 540 3.16 4.43 21.68
C ILE A 540 3.32 3.16 22.52
N GLU A 541 3.22 3.29 23.83
CA GLU A 541 3.09 2.17 24.75
C GLU A 541 1.64 2.07 25.22
N ASN A 542 1.10 0.85 25.29
CA ASN A 542 -0.29 0.61 25.70
C ASN A 542 -0.41 -0.42 26.85
N THR A 543 0.66 -0.62 27.62
CA THR A 543 0.72 -1.58 28.74
C THR A 543 -0.25 -1.23 29.88
N SER A 544 -0.61 0.05 30.01
CA SER A 544 -1.54 0.57 31.03
C SER A 544 -2.98 0.76 30.53
N GLY A 545 -3.28 0.38 29.28
CA GLY A 545 -4.57 0.65 28.62
C GLY A 545 -4.76 2.09 28.16
N ILE A 546 -3.77 2.96 28.38
CA ILE A 546 -3.69 4.33 27.87
C ILE A 546 -2.49 4.38 26.92
N ALA A 547 -2.72 4.81 25.67
CA ALA A 547 -1.66 5.01 24.70
C ALA A 547 -0.83 6.25 25.06
N VAL A 548 0.42 6.04 25.50
CA VAL A 548 1.35 7.12 25.85
C VAL A 548 2.49 7.16 24.82
N PRO A 549 2.86 8.34 24.27
CA PRO A 549 4.02 8.46 23.40
C PRO A 549 5.32 8.07 24.11
N VAL A 550 6.17 7.30 23.44
CA VAL A 550 7.47 6.85 23.96
C VAL A 550 8.59 7.61 23.28
N ALA A 551 9.54 8.11 24.06
CA ALA A 551 10.81 8.60 23.55
C ALA A 551 11.70 7.39 23.18
N ALA A 552 11.73 7.04 21.90
CA ALA A 552 12.46 5.89 21.41
C ALA A 552 13.97 6.10 21.47
N SER A 553 14.71 5.03 21.81
CA SER A 553 16.17 5.00 21.72
C SER A 553 16.67 5.10 20.27
N THR A 554 17.96 5.34 20.09
CA THR A 554 18.58 5.39 18.75
C THR A 554 18.38 4.10 17.96
N GLY A 555 18.54 2.94 18.61
CA GLY A 555 18.33 1.63 17.97
C GLY A 555 16.86 1.40 17.59
N GLU A 556 15.92 1.77 18.46
CA GLU A 556 14.48 1.64 18.17
C GLU A 556 14.03 2.56 17.05
N ASN A 557 14.53 3.80 17.00
CA ASN A 557 14.27 4.71 15.87
C ASN A 557 14.81 4.14 14.55
N GLN A 558 15.95 3.45 14.58
CA GLN A 558 16.51 2.79 13.41
C GLN A 558 15.64 1.61 12.95
N ILE A 559 15.20 0.74 13.87
CA ILE A 559 14.29 -0.37 13.58
C ILE A 559 12.95 0.15 13.05
N LEU A 560 12.42 1.20 13.67
CA LEU A 560 11.18 1.86 13.27
C LEU A 560 11.28 2.41 11.85
N SER A 561 12.40 3.06 11.52
CA SER A 561 12.69 3.59 10.19
C SER A 561 12.80 2.48 9.14
N LEU A 562 13.53 1.40 9.45
CA LEU A 562 13.64 0.23 8.57
C LEU A 562 12.29 -0.48 8.37
N SER A 563 11.48 -0.57 9.43
CA SER A 563 10.13 -1.13 9.38
C SER A 563 9.20 -0.29 8.53
N PHE A 564 9.33 1.03 8.59
CA PHE A 564 8.58 1.96 7.75
C PHE A 564 8.96 1.83 6.27
N ILE A 565 10.26 1.84 5.94
CA ILE A 565 10.75 1.65 4.57
C ILE A 565 10.32 0.29 4.03
N GLY A 566 10.51 -0.79 4.81
CA GLY A 566 10.04 -2.13 4.46
C GLY A 566 8.53 -2.18 4.25
N GLY A 567 7.76 -1.47 5.07
CA GLY A 567 6.31 -1.32 4.95
C GLY A 567 5.90 -0.62 3.66
N ILE A 568 6.54 0.50 3.32
CA ILE A 568 6.29 1.21 2.05
C ILE A 568 6.57 0.29 0.88
N ILE A 569 7.74 -0.35 0.84
CA ILE A 569 8.17 -1.20 -0.27
C ILE A 569 7.19 -2.35 -0.51
N ASP A 570 6.77 -3.01 0.57
CA ASP A 570 5.84 -4.12 0.49
C ASP A 570 4.43 -3.66 0.08
N ARG A 571 3.95 -2.51 0.57
CA ARG A 571 2.65 -1.95 0.17
C ARG A 571 2.64 -1.47 -1.29
N VAL A 572 3.68 -0.79 -1.73
CA VAL A 572 3.83 -0.34 -3.13
C VAL A 572 3.85 -1.54 -4.07
N ARG A 573 4.57 -2.61 -3.68
CA ARG A 573 4.57 -3.88 -4.42
C ARG A 573 3.17 -4.46 -4.53
N GLU A 574 2.46 -4.62 -3.42
CA GLU A 574 1.11 -5.20 -3.40
C GLU A 574 0.12 -4.40 -4.27
N TRP A 575 0.22 -3.08 -4.24
CA TRP A 575 -0.64 -2.20 -5.04
C TRP A 575 -0.30 -2.19 -6.53
N SER A 576 0.99 -2.24 -6.88
CA SER A 576 1.44 -2.40 -8.26
C SER A 576 0.92 -3.72 -8.87
N HIS A 577 1.00 -4.83 -8.13
CA HIS A 577 0.48 -6.13 -8.60
C HIS A 577 -1.04 -6.19 -8.82
N LYS A 578 -1.81 -5.36 -8.11
CA LYS A 578 -3.27 -5.36 -8.21
C LYS A 578 -3.82 -4.47 -9.34
N ASN A 579 -2.95 -3.77 -10.10
CA ASN A 579 -3.30 -2.88 -11.22
C ASN A 579 -4.41 -1.85 -10.91
N THR A 580 -4.55 -1.44 -9.64
CA THR A 580 -5.72 -0.64 -9.22
C THR A 580 -5.57 0.86 -9.51
N LEU A 581 -4.36 1.38 -9.79
CA LEU A 581 -4.08 2.78 -10.14
C LEU A 581 -2.77 2.97 -10.94
N MET A 582 -2.65 4.11 -11.64
CA MET A 582 -1.46 4.58 -12.39
C MET A 582 -0.32 5.03 -11.45
N GLY A 583 0.25 4.09 -10.68
CA GLY A 583 1.48 4.29 -9.91
C GLY A 583 2.75 4.13 -10.77
N PRO A 584 3.95 4.12 -10.17
CA PRO A 584 5.19 3.80 -10.89
C PRO A 584 5.07 2.46 -11.63
N ASP A 585 5.66 2.37 -12.82
CA ASP A 585 5.61 1.17 -13.69
C ASP A 585 6.29 -0.06 -13.02
N SER A 586 6.92 0.12 -11.85
CA SER A 586 7.79 -0.87 -11.23
C SER A 586 7.21 -1.48 -9.96
N SER A 587 6.99 -2.80 -9.98
CA SER A 587 6.72 -3.63 -8.78
C SER A 587 7.98 -4.03 -8.02
N THR A 588 9.16 -3.78 -8.60
CA THR A 588 10.46 -4.18 -8.07
C THR A 588 11.38 -2.99 -7.87
N PHE A 589 11.95 -2.82 -6.68
CA PHE A 589 12.91 -1.75 -6.42
C PHE A 589 14.15 -2.33 -5.72
N PRO A 590 15.35 -1.86 -6.09
CA PRO A 590 16.56 -2.20 -5.35
C PRO A 590 16.58 -1.46 -4.02
N ILE A 591 17.19 -2.06 -3.00
CA ILE A 591 17.54 -1.37 -1.77
C ILE A 591 19.06 -1.38 -1.63
N VAL A 592 19.64 -0.20 -1.49
CA VAL A 592 21.06 0.00 -1.21
C VAL A 592 21.17 0.70 0.14
N MET A 593 21.77 0.01 1.11
CA MET A 593 21.95 0.54 2.46
C MET A 593 23.40 0.54 2.89
N ASP A 594 23.86 1.66 3.44
CA ASP A 594 25.18 1.78 4.06
C ASP A 594 25.08 1.57 5.57
N SER A 595 25.93 0.70 6.13
CA SER A 595 26.07 0.51 7.58
C SER A 595 24.75 0.33 8.38
N PRO A 596 23.78 -0.48 7.94
CA PRO A 596 22.46 -0.59 8.58
C PRO A 596 22.47 -1.20 9.99
N PHE A 597 23.62 -1.69 10.45
CA PHE A 597 23.77 -2.43 11.72
C PHE A 597 24.57 -1.68 12.78
N GLY A 598 25.08 -0.47 12.49
CA GLY A 598 26.06 0.23 13.33
C GLY A 598 25.60 0.49 14.77
N SER A 599 24.39 1.00 14.94
CA SER A 599 23.78 1.38 16.23
C SER A 599 22.89 0.29 16.86
N LEU A 600 22.81 -0.89 16.26
CA LEU A 600 22.00 -2.00 16.76
C LEU A 600 22.84 -2.93 17.66
N ASP A 601 22.20 -3.49 18.68
CA ASP A 601 22.77 -4.56 19.51
C ASP A 601 22.73 -5.92 18.77
N GLU A 602 23.33 -6.95 19.37
CA GLU A 602 23.46 -8.28 18.75
C GLU A 602 22.11 -8.91 18.39
N ILE A 603 21.11 -8.76 19.27
CA ILE A 603 19.78 -9.35 19.08
C ILE A 603 19.04 -8.66 17.93
N TYR A 604 19.04 -7.32 17.91
CA TYR A 604 18.40 -6.56 16.84
C TYR A 604 19.10 -6.77 15.50
N ARG A 605 20.44 -6.82 15.47
CA ARG A 605 21.21 -7.13 14.24
C ARG A 605 20.75 -8.45 13.63
N LYS A 606 20.61 -9.50 14.45
CA LYS A 606 20.17 -10.81 13.99
C LYS A 606 18.76 -10.78 13.38
N GLN A 607 17.81 -10.12 14.04
CA GLN A 607 16.43 -10.03 13.51
C GLN A 607 16.35 -9.20 12.23
N VAL A 608 17.04 -8.07 12.18
CA VAL A 608 17.11 -7.23 10.96
C VAL A 608 17.74 -8.01 9.81
N ALA A 609 18.82 -8.74 10.07
CA ALA A 609 19.52 -9.58 9.10
C ALA A 609 18.62 -10.68 8.50
N LYS A 610 17.72 -11.23 9.31
CA LYS A 610 16.74 -12.22 8.88
C LYS A 610 15.59 -11.62 8.06
N SER A 611 15.07 -10.47 8.48
CA SER A 611 13.85 -9.87 7.91
C SER A 611 14.09 -9.06 6.63
N ILE A 612 15.17 -8.27 6.56
CA ILE A 612 15.40 -7.34 5.43
C ILE A 612 15.53 -8.06 4.06
N PRO A 613 16.30 -9.15 3.90
CA PRO A 613 16.44 -9.84 2.62
C PRO A 613 15.11 -10.37 2.05
N GLN A 614 14.14 -10.66 2.93
CA GLN A 614 12.81 -11.13 2.54
C GLN A 614 11.90 -9.98 2.09
N LEU A 615 12.10 -8.78 2.66
CA LEU A 615 11.34 -7.58 2.31
C LEU A 615 11.84 -6.95 1.00
N ALA A 616 13.13 -7.10 0.67
CA ALA A 616 13.73 -6.54 -0.53
C ALA A 616 13.62 -7.48 -1.74
N ASN A 617 13.34 -6.95 -2.94
CA ASN A 617 13.45 -7.74 -4.18
C ASN A 617 14.91 -7.89 -4.63
N GLN A 618 15.72 -6.88 -4.33
CA GLN A 618 17.15 -6.86 -4.55
C GLN A 618 17.79 -6.02 -3.46
N LEU A 619 18.87 -6.54 -2.88
CA LEU A 619 19.51 -5.94 -1.71
C LEU A 619 21.00 -5.74 -1.94
N LEU A 620 21.50 -4.53 -1.69
CA LEU A 620 22.92 -4.22 -1.61
C LEU A 620 23.20 -3.69 -0.19
N VAL A 621 24.03 -4.39 0.56
CA VAL A 621 24.40 -4.02 1.92
C VAL A 621 25.88 -3.71 1.98
N LEU A 622 26.21 -2.49 2.41
CA LEU A 622 27.58 -2.06 2.64
C LEU A 622 27.88 -2.17 4.14
N VAL A 623 28.90 -2.94 4.52
CA VAL A 623 29.16 -3.29 5.92
C VAL A 623 30.64 -3.19 6.28
N THR A 624 30.90 -2.86 7.53
CA THR A 624 32.25 -2.96 8.11
C THR A 624 32.52 -4.35 8.69
N LYS A 625 33.79 -4.67 8.89
CA LYS A 625 34.22 -5.90 9.57
C LYS A 625 33.59 -6.09 10.95
N THR A 626 33.37 -5.00 11.70
CA THR A 626 32.81 -5.05 13.06
C THR A 626 31.29 -5.23 13.08
N GLN A 627 30.60 -4.81 12.01
CA GLN A 627 29.17 -5.05 11.80
C GLN A 627 28.91 -6.47 11.26
N TRP A 628 29.83 -7.01 10.46
CA TRP A 628 29.72 -8.33 9.86
C TRP A 628 30.32 -9.43 10.76
N ARG A 629 29.54 -9.84 11.76
CA ARG A 629 29.90 -10.90 12.73
C ARG A 629 29.12 -12.19 12.46
N GLY A 630 29.58 -13.31 13.04
CA GLY A 630 29.13 -14.67 12.71
C GLY A 630 27.61 -14.86 12.77
N GLU A 631 26.95 -14.26 13.77
CA GLU A 631 25.50 -14.31 13.93
C GLU A 631 24.72 -13.65 12.78
N LEU A 632 25.31 -12.63 12.15
CA LEU A 632 24.72 -11.90 11.02
C LEU A 632 25.01 -12.62 9.70
N GLU A 633 26.21 -13.18 9.59
CA GLU A 633 26.61 -14.00 8.45
C GLU A 633 25.72 -15.23 8.32
N GLU A 634 25.49 -15.99 9.40
CA GLU A 634 24.66 -17.21 9.38
C GLU A 634 23.25 -16.97 8.84
N GLU A 635 22.59 -15.88 9.25
CA GLU A 635 21.22 -15.56 8.85
C GLU A 635 21.13 -15.05 7.40
N ILE A 636 22.11 -14.27 6.94
CA ILE A 636 22.08 -13.68 5.59
C ILE A 636 22.68 -14.62 4.53
N ASN A 637 23.53 -15.58 4.90
CA ASN A 637 24.35 -16.36 3.95
C ASN A 637 23.54 -17.02 2.82
N ASN A 638 22.34 -17.51 3.13
CA ASN A 638 21.44 -18.15 2.16
C ASN A 638 20.92 -17.19 1.07
N TYR A 639 20.93 -15.88 1.34
CA TYR A 639 20.47 -14.85 0.41
C TYR A 639 21.63 -14.19 -0.37
N ILE A 640 22.90 -14.41 0.01
CA ILE A 640 24.06 -13.77 -0.62
C ILE A 640 24.35 -14.40 -1.99
N GLY A 641 24.14 -13.62 -3.06
CA GLY A 641 24.51 -14.02 -4.43
C GLY A 641 25.85 -13.47 -4.89
N ARG A 642 26.25 -12.29 -4.40
CA ARG A 642 27.53 -11.64 -4.76
C ARG A 642 28.17 -11.00 -3.53
N GLU A 643 29.50 -10.98 -3.50
CA GLU A 643 30.24 -10.42 -2.38
C GLU A 643 31.53 -9.73 -2.87
N TYR A 644 31.81 -8.54 -2.34
CA TYR A 644 32.96 -7.72 -2.70
C TYR A 644 33.67 -7.17 -1.45
N VAL A 645 34.95 -6.85 -1.58
CA VAL A 645 35.77 -6.22 -0.54
C VAL A 645 36.39 -4.94 -1.09
N LEU A 646 36.24 -3.84 -0.35
CA LEU A 646 36.90 -2.56 -0.59
C LEU A 646 38.22 -2.54 0.16
N VAL A 647 39.32 -2.50 -0.60
CA VAL A 647 40.68 -2.42 -0.06
C VAL A 647 41.12 -0.97 -0.08
N TYR A 648 41.30 -0.37 1.10
CA TYR A 648 41.83 0.98 1.22
C TYR A 648 43.36 0.95 1.22
N HIS A 649 43.98 1.66 0.28
CA HIS A 649 45.41 1.87 0.22
C HIS A 649 45.78 3.18 0.92
N SER A 650 46.44 3.07 2.07
CA SER A 650 46.84 4.21 2.90
C SER A 650 48.24 4.70 2.51
N PRO A 651 48.46 6.01 2.29
CA PRO A 651 49.78 6.56 2.03
C PRO A 651 50.64 6.67 3.30
N LYS A 652 50.10 6.34 4.48
CA LYS A 652 50.83 6.44 5.75
C LYS A 652 51.96 5.39 5.81
N PRO A 653 53.21 5.79 6.15
CA PRO A 653 54.34 4.87 6.28
C PRO A 653 54.16 3.78 7.35
N ASP A 654 53.41 4.12 8.41
CA ASP A 654 53.14 3.31 9.60
C ASP A 654 51.72 2.72 9.60
N CYS A 655 51.16 2.46 8.42
CA CYS A 655 49.82 1.92 8.27
C CYS A 655 49.68 0.52 8.89
N GLU A 656 48.79 0.37 9.88
CA GLU A 656 48.34 -0.94 10.35
C GLU A 656 47.49 -1.62 9.26
N GLU A 657 47.94 -2.78 8.77
CA GLU A 657 47.18 -3.57 7.82
C GLU A 657 46.03 -4.31 8.51
N ASP A 658 44.87 -4.34 7.85
CA ASP A 658 43.70 -5.09 8.31
C ASP A 658 43.17 -5.98 7.18
N ALA A 659 42.51 -7.06 7.56
CA ALA A 659 41.98 -8.04 6.64
C ALA A 659 40.76 -8.77 7.22
N ILE A 660 39.88 -9.23 6.34
CA ILE A 660 38.70 -10.04 6.64
C ILE A 660 38.85 -11.46 6.07
N ALA A 661 38.43 -12.46 6.82
CA ALA A 661 38.37 -13.84 6.33
C ALA A 661 37.01 -14.08 5.69
N ARG A 662 36.99 -14.63 4.47
CA ARG A 662 35.78 -15.09 3.78
C ARG A 662 36.04 -16.50 3.25
N GLY A 663 35.33 -17.49 3.79
CA GLY A 663 35.62 -18.90 3.52
C GLY A 663 37.06 -19.28 3.90
N SER A 664 37.78 -19.95 3.00
CA SER A 664 39.18 -20.36 3.20
C SER A 664 40.22 -19.28 2.84
N LYS A 665 39.78 -18.10 2.36
CA LYS A 665 40.67 -17.02 1.90
C LYS A 665 40.60 -15.79 2.79
N ARG A 666 41.74 -15.10 2.90
CA ARG A 666 41.87 -13.84 3.62
C ARG A 666 41.99 -12.70 2.61
N TYR A 667 41.11 -11.71 2.72
CA TYR A 667 41.06 -10.55 1.85
C TYR A 667 41.52 -9.31 2.63
N PRO A 668 42.40 -8.47 2.07
CA PRO A 668 42.84 -7.25 2.72
C PRO A 668 41.69 -6.23 2.78
N LEU A 669 41.62 -5.46 3.86
CA LEU A 669 40.75 -4.30 4.02
C LEU A 669 41.56 -3.00 4.00
N VAL A 670 42.79 -3.04 4.53
CA VAL A 670 43.73 -1.93 4.54
C VAL A 670 45.10 -2.43 4.13
N LYS A 671 45.75 -1.73 3.20
CA LYS A 671 47.13 -1.97 2.76
C LYS A 671 47.89 -0.66 2.71
N GLN A 672 49.22 -0.74 2.81
CA GLN A 672 50.05 0.40 2.47
C GLN A 672 49.97 0.69 0.96
N SER A 673 49.88 1.97 0.62
CA SER A 673 49.96 2.42 -0.77
C SER A 673 51.41 2.35 -1.25
N SER A 674 51.61 1.99 -2.51
CA SER A 674 52.93 2.01 -3.16
C SER A 674 53.39 3.42 -3.55
N ASN A 675 52.55 4.45 -3.31
CA ASN A 675 52.83 5.86 -3.58
C ASN A 675 52.23 6.76 -2.49
N GLU A 676 52.44 8.07 -2.60
CA GLU A 676 51.95 9.07 -1.63
C GLU A 676 50.43 9.33 -1.70
N PHE A 677 49.69 8.57 -2.49
CA PHE A 677 48.25 8.78 -2.69
C PHE A 677 47.41 7.68 -2.06
N GLU A 678 46.27 8.08 -1.49
CA GLU A 678 45.22 7.16 -1.08
C GLU A 678 44.32 6.77 -2.25
N TYR A 679 43.89 5.50 -2.28
CA TYR A 679 42.87 5.01 -3.22
C TYR A 679 42.19 3.75 -2.69
N THR A 680 41.02 3.43 -3.24
CA THR A 680 40.31 2.17 -2.95
C THR A 680 40.31 1.25 -4.18
N GLU A 681 40.68 -0.01 -3.97
CA GLU A 681 40.49 -1.11 -4.92
C GLU A 681 39.25 -1.95 -4.54
N ILE A 682 38.55 -2.50 -5.52
CA ILE A 682 37.40 -3.37 -5.31
C ILE A 682 37.78 -4.80 -5.74
N ILE A 683 37.64 -5.77 -4.85
CA ILE A 683 37.96 -7.18 -5.10
C ILE A 683 36.69 -8.02 -4.94
N GLU A 684 36.36 -8.85 -5.92
CA GLU A 684 35.26 -9.84 -5.81
C GLU A 684 35.68 -11.03 -4.94
N VAL A 685 34.83 -11.41 -4.00
CA VAL A 685 35.01 -12.61 -3.18
C VAL A 685 34.48 -13.81 -3.96
N LYS A 686 35.39 -14.65 -4.44
CA LYS A 686 35.02 -15.89 -5.13
C LYS A 686 34.56 -16.92 -4.10
N LYS A 687 33.26 -17.25 -4.08
CA LYS A 687 32.76 -18.42 -3.36
C LYS A 687 33.47 -19.66 -3.93
N MET A 688 34.06 -20.49 -3.06
CA MET A 688 34.35 -21.87 -3.43
C MET A 688 33.00 -22.57 -3.50
N SER A 689 32.39 -22.55 -4.66
CA SER A 689 31.24 -23.41 -4.92
C SER A 689 31.72 -24.86 -4.85
N ASN A 690 31.03 -25.71 -4.08
CA ASN A 690 30.88 -27.12 -4.45
C ASN A 690 30.02 -27.20 -5.72
N SER A 691 30.43 -26.49 -6.77
CA SER A 691 29.83 -26.58 -8.08
C SER A 691 30.40 -27.84 -8.70
N PHE A 692 29.58 -28.88 -8.79
CA PHE A 692 29.63 -29.72 -9.98
C PHE A 692 29.76 -28.77 -11.18
N ILE A 693 30.79 -28.98 -12.00
CA ILE A 693 31.01 -28.18 -13.21
C ILE A 693 29.85 -28.51 -14.15
N ILE A 694 28.82 -27.67 -14.11
CA ILE A 694 27.71 -27.68 -15.07
C ILE A 694 28.34 -27.30 -16.42
N LYS A 695 28.43 -28.26 -17.33
CA LYS A 695 28.86 -28.04 -18.72
C LYS A 695 27.69 -27.47 -19.51
N ASP A 696 27.96 -26.72 -20.57
CA ASP A 696 26.93 -26.32 -21.54
C ASP A 696 26.15 -27.57 -22.00
N LEU A 697 24.88 -27.64 -21.62
CA LEU A 697 24.01 -28.76 -21.94
C LEU A 697 23.27 -28.45 -23.23
N LEU A 698 23.21 -29.41 -24.16
CA LEU A 698 22.39 -29.28 -25.37
C LEU A 698 20.90 -29.26 -24.97
N THR A 699 20.22 -28.13 -25.19
CA THR A 699 18.78 -28.01 -25.03
C THR A 699 18.05 -28.68 -26.20
N ASP A 700 16.74 -28.91 -26.03
CA ASP A 700 15.84 -29.46 -27.02
C ASP A 700 16.21 -30.87 -27.53
N THR A 701 17.02 -31.58 -26.75
CA THR A 701 17.36 -32.99 -26.92
C THR A 701 17.47 -33.69 -25.55
N TRP A 702 17.35 -35.01 -25.54
CA TRP A 702 17.58 -35.82 -24.35
C TRP A 702 19.09 -36.06 -24.16
N VAL A 703 19.58 -35.83 -22.95
CA VAL A 703 20.99 -35.97 -22.58
C VAL A 703 21.08 -36.82 -21.32
N LYS A 704 22.05 -37.74 -21.25
CA LYS A 704 22.30 -38.53 -20.04
C LYS A 704 22.69 -37.62 -18.89
N ALA A 705 22.02 -37.79 -17.75
CA ALA A 705 22.29 -37.04 -16.53
C ALA A 705 21.84 -37.84 -15.30
N SER A 706 22.55 -37.69 -14.18
CA SER A 706 22.07 -38.18 -12.89
C SER A 706 20.90 -37.33 -12.37
N TRP A 707 20.22 -37.84 -11.35
CA TRP A 707 19.14 -37.09 -10.70
C TRP A 707 19.65 -35.80 -10.05
N GLU A 708 20.83 -35.83 -9.45
CA GLU A 708 21.48 -34.68 -8.84
C GLU A 708 21.91 -33.66 -9.89
N GLU A 709 22.42 -34.12 -11.03
CA GLU A 709 22.74 -33.24 -12.17
C GLU A 709 21.47 -32.57 -12.68
N PHE A 710 20.38 -33.33 -12.87
CA PHE A 710 19.08 -32.79 -13.24
C PHE A 710 18.58 -31.70 -12.30
N LEU A 711 18.64 -31.92 -10.98
CA LEU A 711 18.25 -30.90 -9.99
C LEU A 711 19.15 -29.66 -10.08
N ALA A 712 20.45 -29.83 -10.29
CA ALA A 712 21.38 -28.72 -10.46
C ALA A 712 21.07 -27.89 -11.72
N TYR A 713 20.76 -28.54 -12.85
CA TYR A 713 20.33 -27.85 -14.08
C TYR A 713 18.97 -27.17 -13.91
N ALA A 714 18.02 -27.79 -13.19
CA ALA A 714 16.71 -27.21 -12.90
C ALA A 714 16.76 -25.98 -11.97
N GLU A 715 17.87 -25.81 -11.25
CA GLU A 715 18.13 -24.65 -10.38
C GLU A 715 19.07 -23.62 -11.03
N ASP A 716 19.55 -23.85 -12.26
CA ASP A 716 20.43 -22.96 -13.00
C ASP A 716 19.64 -21.89 -13.77
N ASP A 717 19.89 -20.62 -13.44
CA ASP A 717 19.25 -19.45 -14.04
C ASP A 717 19.44 -19.36 -15.57
N THR A 718 20.44 -20.04 -16.14
CA THR A 718 20.68 -20.11 -17.59
C THR A 718 19.47 -20.69 -18.34
N TYR A 719 18.70 -21.56 -17.68
CA TYR A 719 17.58 -22.27 -18.24
C TYR A 719 16.25 -21.87 -17.59
N GLU A 720 16.15 -20.66 -17.01
CA GLU A 720 14.97 -20.17 -16.27
C GLU A 720 13.65 -20.28 -17.07
N TYR A 721 13.70 -20.14 -18.40
CA TYR A 721 12.54 -20.27 -19.30
C TYR A 721 12.40 -21.66 -19.94
N GLY A 722 13.25 -22.61 -19.57
CA GLY A 722 13.21 -23.98 -20.04
C GLY A 722 12.20 -24.82 -19.26
N LYS A 723 11.48 -25.70 -19.96
CA LYS A 723 10.74 -26.79 -19.35
C LYS A 723 11.66 -27.98 -19.13
N PHE A 724 11.58 -28.54 -17.94
CA PHE A 724 12.45 -29.61 -17.49
C PHE A 724 11.72 -30.96 -17.51
N TYR A 725 12.36 -31.94 -18.13
CA TYR A 725 11.90 -33.32 -18.16
C TYR A 725 13.05 -34.24 -17.75
N TYR A 726 12.75 -35.24 -16.93
CA TYR A 726 13.70 -36.29 -16.53
C TYR A 726 13.03 -37.65 -16.58
N ASP A 727 13.64 -38.61 -17.27
CA ASP A 727 13.15 -39.98 -17.32
C ASP A 727 14.30 -40.96 -17.58
N LEU A 728 14.36 -42.03 -16.78
CA LEU A 728 15.31 -43.15 -16.92
C LEU A 728 16.80 -42.73 -17.06
N GLY A 729 17.24 -41.73 -16.29
CA GLY A 729 18.66 -41.30 -16.28
C GLY A 729 19.04 -40.37 -17.43
N GLU A 730 18.05 -39.80 -18.11
CA GLU A 730 18.26 -38.76 -19.11
C GLU A 730 17.36 -37.56 -18.80
N LEU A 731 17.88 -36.36 -19.06
CA LEU A 731 17.18 -35.11 -18.90
C LEU A 731 17.01 -34.40 -20.24
N ARG A 732 15.95 -33.61 -20.37
CA ARG A 732 15.72 -32.69 -21.48
C ARG A 732 15.31 -31.34 -20.93
N ILE A 733 15.95 -30.29 -21.44
CA ILE A 733 15.55 -28.90 -21.22
C ILE A 733 14.94 -28.41 -22.53
N GLU A 734 13.66 -28.06 -22.53
CA GLU A 734 12.94 -27.58 -23.70
C GLU A 734 12.70 -26.08 -23.59
N MET A 735 13.25 -25.29 -24.51
CA MET A 735 13.10 -23.84 -24.46
C MET A 735 11.70 -23.45 -24.95
N ALA A 736 10.81 -23.08 -24.02
CA ALA A 736 9.41 -22.86 -24.34
C ALA A 736 9.22 -21.63 -25.26
N PRO A 737 8.42 -21.73 -26.33
CA PRO A 737 8.13 -20.59 -27.19
C PRO A 737 7.23 -19.56 -26.47
N ILE A 738 7.81 -18.41 -26.10
CA ILE A 738 7.08 -17.28 -25.52
C ILE A 738 6.43 -16.48 -26.66
N GLY A 739 5.22 -16.86 -27.07
CA GLY A 739 4.51 -16.21 -28.17
C GLY A 739 2.99 -16.26 -28.05
N PHE A 740 2.32 -15.28 -28.66
CA PHE A 740 0.85 -15.14 -28.65
C PHE A 740 0.11 -16.43 -29.02
N SER A 741 0.59 -17.17 -30.02
CA SER A 741 -0.07 -18.39 -30.47
C SER A 741 -0.06 -19.51 -29.43
N HIS A 742 1.04 -19.70 -28.70
CA HIS A 742 1.12 -20.74 -27.67
C HIS A 742 0.23 -20.39 -26.47
N SER A 743 0.27 -19.13 -26.01
CA SER A 743 -0.63 -18.61 -24.97
C SER A 743 -2.12 -18.73 -25.37
N ARG A 744 -2.46 -18.39 -26.62
CA ARG A 744 -3.82 -18.50 -27.16
C ARG A 744 -4.34 -19.94 -27.15
N ASN A 745 -3.53 -20.89 -27.62
CA ASN A 745 -3.92 -22.30 -27.68
C ASN A 745 -4.09 -22.90 -26.27
N ASN A 746 -3.20 -22.54 -25.32
CA ASN A 746 -3.31 -22.90 -23.92
C ASN A 746 -4.66 -22.44 -23.32
N ASN A 747 -5.04 -21.18 -23.60
CA ASN A 747 -6.30 -20.64 -23.11
C ASN A 747 -7.53 -21.39 -23.66
N ILE A 748 -7.57 -21.66 -24.98
CA ILE A 748 -8.72 -22.34 -25.61
C ILE A 748 -8.87 -23.77 -25.12
N LEU A 749 -7.79 -24.55 -25.07
CA LEU A 749 -7.84 -25.95 -24.60
C LEU A 749 -8.27 -26.01 -23.12
N SER A 750 -7.75 -25.10 -22.28
CA SER A 750 -8.17 -24.99 -20.89
C SER A 750 -9.65 -24.61 -20.76
N ASN A 751 -10.15 -23.67 -21.56
CA ASN A 751 -11.56 -23.28 -21.55
C ASN A 751 -12.49 -24.43 -21.95
N VAL A 752 -12.13 -25.22 -22.97
CA VAL A 752 -12.90 -26.40 -23.40
C VAL A 752 -13.06 -27.39 -22.26
N VAL A 753 -11.96 -27.75 -21.59
CA VAL A 753 -11.97 -28.71 -20.48
C VAL A 753 -12.77 -28.17 -19.28
N ASN A 754 -12.52 -26.92 -18.89
CA ASN A 754 -13.19 -26.30 -17.74
C ASN A 754 -14.70 -26.14 -17.97
N LEU A 755 -15.14 -25.68 -19.14
CA LEU A 755 -16.56 -25.53 -19.46
C LEU A 755 -17.28 -26.87 -19.54
N PHE A 756 -16.67 -27.88 -20.17
CA PHE A 756 -17.26 -29.21 -20.23
C PHE A 756 -17.45 -29.80 -18.84
N ALA A 757 -16.39 -29.76 -18.00
CA ALA A 757 -16.45 -30.25 -16.64
C ALA A 757 -17.49 -29.50 -15.80
N ALA A 758 -17.55 -28.16 -15.90
CA ALA A 758 -18.54 -27.36 -15.19
C ALA A 758 -19.99 -27.71 -15.58
N ILE A 759 -20.28 -27.84 -16.89
CA ILE A 759 -21.63 -28.14 -17.38
C ILE A 759 -22.04 -29.58 -17.03
N LYS A 760 -21.12 -30.54 -17.12
CA LYS A 760 -21.35 -31.94 -16.75
C LYS A 760 -21.20 -32.21 -15.25
N ARG A 761 -20.95 -31.18 -14.43
CA ARG A 761 -20.77 -31.25 -12.97
C ARG A 761 -19.66 -32.20 -12.52
N ILE A 762 -18.58 -32.28 -13.31
CA ILE A 762 -17.39 -33.05 -12.99
C ILE A 762 -16.49 -32.16 -12.10
N LYS A 763 -16.12 -32.65 -10.93
CA LYS A 763 -15.16 -31.97 -10.04
C LYS A 763 -13.81 -31.85 -10.75
N ILE A 764 -13.27 -30.63 -10.78
CA ILE A 764 -12.07 -30.28 -11.57
C ILE A 764 -11.13 -29.35 -10.82
N LYS A 765 -9.82 -29.54 -11.01
CA LYS A 765 -8.78 -28.55 -10.72
C LYS A 765 -7.79 -28.50 -11.88
N GLY A 766 -7.67 -27.36 -12.54
CA GLY A 766 -6.68 -27.12 -13.59
C GLY A 766 -5.41 -26.48 -13.05
N LEU A 767 -4.26 -26.88 -13.60
CA LEU A 767 -2.92 -26.38 -13.33
C LEU A 767 -2.22 -26.09 -14.66
N VAL A 768 -1.38 -25.06 -14.68
CA VAL A 768 -0.64 -24.61 -15.86
C VAL A 768 0.83 -24.52 -15.49
N ASN A 769 1.74 -24.98 -16.36
CA ASN A 769 3.20 -24.95 -16.15
C ASN A 769 3.63 -25.54 -14.79
N ILE A 770 3.05 -26.67 -14.41
CA ILE A 770 3.32 -27.33 -13.14
C ILE A 770 4.45 -28.34 -13.27
N SER A 771 5.27 -28.53 -12.23
CA SER A 771 6.20 -29.67 -12.16
C SER A 771 5.58 -30.85 -11.40
N LEU A 772 5.56 -32.00 -12.06
CA LEU A 772 5.12 -33.29 -11.51
C LEU A 772 6.36 -34.15 -11.26
N ARG A 773 6.69 -34.40 -9.99
CA ARG A 773 7.97 -34.98 -9.58
C ARG A 773 7.77 -36.31 -8.85
N LYS A 774 8.40 -37.36 -9.33
CA LYS A 774 8.63 -38.59 -8.57
C LYS A 774 10.11 -38.65 -8.19
N VAL A 775 10.41 -38.24 -6.96
CA VAL A 775 11.78 -37.99 -6.49
C VAL A 775 12.69 -39.19 -6.79
N GLY A 776 13.81 -38.92 -7.47
CA GLY A 776 14.84 -39.91 -7.83
C GLY A 776 14.52 -40.77 -9.06
N VAL A 777 13.35 -40.60 -9.68
CA VAL A 777 12.86 -41.47 -10.75
C VAL A 777 12.53 -40.70 -12.02
N THR A 778 11.61 -39.74 -11.96
CA THR A 778 11.10 -39.03 -13.15
C THR A 778 10.48 -37.68 -12.79
N GLU A 779 10.52 -36.73 -13.72
CA GLU A 779 9.86 -35.43 -13.61
C GLU A 779 9.33 -34.94 -14.96
N ALA A 780 8.16 -34.31 -14.96
CA ALA A 780 7.55 -33.68 -16.14
C ALA A 780 7.00 -32.29 -15.85
N GLN A 781 7.07 -31.43 -16.87
CA GLN A 781 6.43 -30.11 -16.86
C GLN A 781 5.45 -29.94 -18.02
N PRO A 782 4.20 -30.44 -17.90
CA PRO A 782 3.20 -30.27 -18.95
C PRO A 782 2.73 -28.82 -19.13
N ASP A 783 2.25 -28.48 -20.32
CA ASP A 783 1.51 -27.24 -20.57
C ASP A 783 0.27 -27.09 -19.66
N LEU A 784 -0.61 -28.10 -19.68
CA LEU A 784 -1.81 -28.14 -18.86
C LEU A 784 -1.93 -29.49 -18.15
N ALA A 785 -2.37 -29.45 -16.89
CA ALA A 785 -2.70 -30.64 -16.11
C ALA A 785 -4.02 -30.45 -15.37
N PHE A 786 -4.86 -31.49 -15.35
CA PHE A 786 -6.17 -31.45 -14.71
C PHE A 786 -6.36 -32.65 -13.79
N TYR A 787 -6.78 -32.36 -12.56
CA TYR A 787 -7.39 -33.34 -11.67
C TYR A 787 -8.90 -33.37 -11.94
N LEU A 788 -9.43 -34.54 -12.29
CA LEU A 788 -10.82 -34.72 -12.72
C LEU A 788 -11.47 -35.88 -11.95
N GLY A 789 -12.72 -35.69 -11.53
CA GLY A 789 -13.52 -36.70 -10.81
C GLY A 789 -13.56 -36.49 -9.30
N GLU A 790 -14.16 -37.43 -8.57
CA GLU A 790 -14.46 -37.25 -7.13
C GLU A 790 -13.24 -37.52 -6.22
N ASP A 791 -12.38 -38.45 -6.63
CA ASP A 791 -11.31 -39.06 -5.82
C ASP A 791 -9.92 -38.50 -6.13
N PHE A 792 -9.65 -37.25 -5.78
CA PHE A 792 -8.28 -36.72 -5.74
C PHE A 792 -8.04 -35.82 -4.53
N ASN A 793 -6.85 -35.93 -3.95
CA ASN A 793 -6.33 -35.02 -2.92
C ASN A 793 -5.47 -33.94 -3.56
N LEU A 794 -5.74 -32.68 -3.23
CA LEU A 794 -4.95 -31.58 -3.75
C LEU A 794 -3.64 -31.44 -2.98
N PRO A 795 -2.50 -31.22 -3.67
CA PRO A 795 -1.24 -30.89 -3.02
C PRO A 795 -1.32 -29.55 -2.27
N PRO A 796 -0.43 -29.32 -1.28
CA PRO A 796 -0.41 -28.09 -0.49
C PRO A 796 -0.14 -26.85 -1.36
N SER A 797 -0.75 -25.72 -0.99
CA SER A 797 -0.60 -24.44 -1.70
C SER A 797 0.77 -23.79 -1.45
N ASN A 798 1.82 -24.33 -2.07
CA ASN A 798 3.18 -23.77 -2.07
C ASN A 798 3.76 -23.77 -3.50
N ASN A 799 4.99 -23.26 -3.67
CA ASN A 799 5.66 -23.16 -4.97
C ASN A 799 6.60 -24.34 -5.26
N SER A 800 6.41 -25.48 -4.59
CA SER A 800 7.23 -26.68 -4.80
C SER A 800 6.63 -27.58 -5.89
N PRO A 801 7.44 -28.37 -6.61
CA PRO A 801 6.96 -29.46 -7.46
C PRO A 801 6.00 -30.39 -6.72
N ILE A 802 4.99 -30.92 -7.42
CA ILE A 802 4.05 -31.89 -6.86
C ILE A 802 4.78 -33.22 -6.69
N ASP A 803 5.00 -33.65 -5.43
CA ASP A 803 5.60 -34.94 -5.12
C ASP A 803 4.60 -36.08 -5.32
N LEU A 804 4.74 -36.80 -6.44
CA LEU A 804 3.90 -37.93 -6.81
C LEU A 804 4.16 -39.20 -5.96
N ASN A 805 5.15 -39.18 -5.06
CA ASN A 805 5.24 -40.20 -4.02
C ASN A 805 4.22 -39.96 -2.89
N GLN A 806 3.67 -38.75 -2.79
CA GLN A 806 2.75 -38.34 -1.73
C GLN A 806 1.33 -38.07 -2.25
N PHE A 807 1.20 -37.58 -3.49
CA PHE A 807 -0.06 -37.18 -4.09
C PHE A 807 -0.33 -37.95 -5.40
N ASP A 808 -1.62 -38.12 -5.72
CA ASP A 808 -2.01 -38.73 -6.98
C ASP A 808 -1.57 -37.86 -8.18
N PRO A 809 -1.23 -38.48 -9.32
CA PRO A 809 -0.98 -37.73 -10.54
C PRO A 809 -2.27 -37.08 -11.08
N PRO A 810 -2.15 -35.97 -11.83
CA PRO A 810 -3.26 -35.43 -12.60
C PRO A 810 -3.87 -36.49 -13.52
N THR A 811 -5.19 -36.43 -13.69
CA THR A 811 -5.94 -37.42 -14.47
C THR A 811 -5.79 -37.18 -15.97
N LEU A 812 -5.69 -35.91 -16.37
CA LEU A 812 -5.49 -35.47 -17.76
C LEU A 812 -4.27 -34.55 -17.85
N VAL A 813 -3.40 -34.80 -18.82
CA VAL A 813 -2.29 -33.91 -19.20
C VAL A 813 -2.42 -33.52 -20.67
N ILE A 814 -2.12 -32.27 -20.99
CA ILE A 814 -2.13 -31.75 -22.37
C ILE A 814 -0.79 -31.08 -22.66
N GLU A 815 -0.18 -31.41 -23.80
CA GLU A 815 1.01 -30.73 -24.35
C GLU A 815 0.66 -30.04 -25.68
N ILE A 816 1.25 -28.86 -25.91
CA ILE A 816 1.05 -28.05 -27.11
C ILE A 816 2.32 -28.11 -27.96
N ALA A 817 2.27 -28.98 -28.97
CA ALA A 817 3.38 -29.26 -29.86
C ALA A 817 3.49 -28.20 -30.98
N ALA A 818 4.34 -27.19 -30.78
CA ALA A 818 4.72 -26.24 -31.82
C ALA A 818 5.94 -26.71 -32.63
N THR A 819 6.99 -27.12 -31.92
CA THR A 819 8.28 -27.58 -32.47
C THR A 819 8.66 -28.99 -32.02
N THR A 820 7.91 -29.59 -31.11
CA THR A 820 8.26 -30.80 -30.34
C THR A 820 7.37 -32.02 -30.61
N LEU A 821 6.53 -31.98 -31.65
CA LEU A 821 5.51 -32.99 -31.94
C LEU A 821 6.02 -34.44 -31.88
N ASN A 822 7.20 -34.72 -32.42
CA ASN A 822 7.76 -36.08 -32.41
C ASN A 822 8.10 -36.56 -30.99
N ASP A 823 8.57 -35.66 -30.12
CA ASP A 823 8.89 -35.96 -28.73
C ASP A 823 7.62 -36.08 -27.90
N ASP A 824 6.63 -35.20 -28.13
CA ASP A 824 5.33 -35.25 -27.47
C ASP A 824 4.57 -36.54 -27.80
N LEU A 825 4.57 -36.98 -29.08
CA LEU A 825 3.99 -38.26 -29.49
C LEU A 825 4.85 -39.49 -29.13
N GLY A 826 6.13 -39.28 -28.85
CA GLY A 826 7.11 -40.32 -28.61
C GLY A 826 7.50 -40.42 -27.14
N ARG A 827 8.64 -39.80 -26.80
CA ARG A 827 9.31 -39.99 -25.51
C ARG A 827 8.57 -39.39 -24.33
N LYS A 828 8.00 -38.18 -24.48
CA LYS A 828 7.19 -37.58 -23.40
C LYS A 828 5.90 -38.35 -23.13
N ARG A 829 5.28 -38.92 -24.17
CA ARG A 829 4.13 -39.83 -23.97
C ARG A 829 4.50 -41.02 -23.08
N LEU A 830 5.62 -41.68 -23.34
CA LEU A 830 6.12 -42.78 -22.49
C LEU A 830 6.43 -42.30 -21.06
N LEU A 831 6.99 -41.09 -20.93
CA LEU A 831 7.22 -40.46 -19.62
C LEU A 831 5.89 -40.32 -18.85
N TYR A 832 4.82 -39.84 -19.49
CA TYR A 832 3.50 -39.74 -18.84
C TYR A 832 2.86 -41.10 -18.55
N GLU A 833 3.17 -42.14 -19.34
CA GLU A 833 2.81 -43.54 -19.01
C GLU A 833 3.50 -43.99 -17.70
N HIS A 834 4.80 -43.70 -17.53
CA HIS A 834 5.55 -44.01 -16.31
C HIS A 834 5.05 -43.23 -15.08
N LEU A 835 4.58 -42.00 -15.26
CA LEU A 835 3.99 -41.18 -14.20
C LEU A 835 2.58 -41.63 -13.79
N GLY A 836 1.95 -42.53 -14.54
CA GLY A 836 0.60 -43.02 -14.24
C GLY A 836 -0.51 -42.01 -14.54
N ILE A 837 -0.30 -41.10 -15.50
CA ILE A 837 -1.38 -40.25 -16.03
C ILE A 837 -2.43 -41.14 -16.68
N LYS A 838 -3.74 -40.83 -16.56
CA LYS A 838 -4.82 -41.66 -17.15
C LYS A 838 -5.15 -41.27 -18.60
N GLU A 839 -5.01 -40.01 -18.96
CA GLU A 839 -5.27 -39.52 -20.31
C GLU A 839 -4.27 -38.42 -20.72
N TYR A 840 -3.77 -38.48 -21.94
CA TYR A 840 -2.73 -37.59 -22.45
C TYR A 840 -3.11 -37.04 -23.83
N TRP A 841 -3.13 -35.72 -23.99
CA TRP A 841 -3.47 -35.06 -25.25
C TRP A 841 -2.27 -34.29 -25.79
N VAL A 842 -2.03 -34.42 -27.10
CA VAL A 842 -1.05 -33.61 -27.84
C VAL A 842 -1.80 -32.75 -28.84
N PHE A 843 -1.66 -31.43 -28.70
CA PHE A 843 -2.20 -30.48 -29.67
C PHE A 843 -1.12 -30.09 -30.68
N ASP A 844 -1.29 -30.49 -31.95
CA ASP A 844 -0.41 -30.09 -33.04
C ASP A 844 -0.80 -28.69 -33.53
N VAL A 845 0.05 -27.71 -33.23
CA VAL A 845 -0.17 -26.31 -33.60
C VAL A 845 -0.14 -26.10 -35.12
N LYS A 846 0.60 -26.93 -35.86
CA LYS A 846 0.75 -26.79 -37.33
C LYS A 846 -0.50 -27.27 -38.06
N THR A 847 -1.07 -28.38 -37.63
CA THR A 847 -2.28 -28.94 -38.27
C THR A 847 -3.58 -28.52 -37.60
N LEU A 848 -3.50 -27.83 -36.46
CA LEU A 848 -4.65 -27.49 -35.60
C LEU A 848 -5.48 -28.73 -35.26
N ASP A 849 -4.80 -29.81 -34.85
CA ASP A 849 -5.42 -31.10 -34.53
C ASP A 849 -5.06 -31.55 -33.12
N VAL A 850 -5.95 -32.31 -32.48
CA VAL A 850 -5.73 -32.87 -31.14
C VAL A 850 -5.63 -34.39 -31.25
N ILE A 851 -4.53 -34.94 -30.76
CA ILE A 851 -4.28 -36.38 -30.70
C ILE A 851 -4.35 -36.80 -29.24
N ALA A 852 -5.40 -37.52 -28.87
CA ALA A 852 -5.62 -37.97 -27.51
C ALA A 852 -5.30 -39.46 -27.33
N PHE A 853 -4.77 -39.80 -26.16
CA PHE A 853 -4.44 -41.15 -25.75
C PHE A 853 -5.04 -41.47 -24.38
N GLU A 854 -5.69 -42.62 -24.26
CA GLU A 854 -5.97 -43.25 -22.97
C GLU A 854 -4.72 -44.01 -22.53
N ILE A 855 -4.34 -43.87 -21.26
CA ILE A 855 -3.22 -44.60 -20.67
C ILE A 855 -3.80 -45.55 -19.63
N SER A 856 -3.60 -46.84 -19.85
CA SER A 856 -4.09 -47.91 -18.97
C SER A 856 -3.10 -49.05 -18.93
N GLN A 857 -2.86 -49.60 -17.73
CA GLN A 857 -1.94 -50.73 -17.51
C GLN A 857 -0.51 -50.51 -18.06
N GLY A 858 -0.04 -49.25 -18.11
CA GLY A 858 1.28 -48.89 -18.61
C GLY A 858 1.42 -48.82 -20.13
N TYR A 859 0.31 -48.73 -20.88
CA TYR A 859 0.30 -48.54 -22.33
C TYR A 859 -0.63 -47.40 -22.72
N SER A 860 -0.26 -46.63 -23.76
CA SER A 860 -1.12 -45.62 -24.37
C SER A 860 -1.83 -46.11 -25.65
N GLY A 861 -3.13 -45.86 -25.75
CA GLY A 861 -3.95 -46.15 -26.92
C GLY A 861 -4.69 -44.91 -27.42
N ARG A 862 -4.69 -44.66 -28.74
CA ARG A 862 -5.35 -43.47 -29.31
C ARG A 862 -6.87 -43.55 -29.13
N ILE A 863 -7.48 -42.44 -28.71
CA ILE A 863 -8.92 -42.30 -28.50
C ILE A 863 -9.52 -41.18 -29.35
N GLN A 864 -10.82 -41.27 -29.61
CA GLN A 864 -11.60 -40.25 -30.34
C GLN A 864 -12.58 -39.51 -29.42
N GLU A 865 -12.79 -40.01 -28.21
CA GLU A 865 -13.63 -39.45 -27.17
C GLU A 865 -12.93 -39.63 -25.84
N SER A 866 -12.93 -38.58 -25.01
CA SER A 866 -12.27 -38.58 -23.72
C SER A 866 -12.87 -39.61 -22.77
N LYS A 867 -12.00 -40.32 -22.05
CA LYS A 867 -12.37 -41.29 -21.02
C LYS A 867 -12.51 -40.65 -19.65
N VAL A 868 -11.73 -39.60 -19.39
CA VAL A 868 -11.78 -38.81 -18.15
C VAL A 868 -12.81 -37.69 -18.19
N LEU A 869 -13.28 -37.29 -19.38
CA LEU A 869 -14.41 -36.38 -19.61
C LEU A 869 -15.46 -37.07 -20.50
N PRO A 870 -16.28 -38.00 -19.95
CA PRO A 870 -17.20 -38.82 -20.75
C PRO A 870 -18.16 -37.97 -21.59
N GLY A 871 -18.25 -38.23 -22.89
CA GLY A 871 -19.05 -37.47 -23.85
C GLY A 871 -18.30 -36.37 -24.61
N LEU A 872 -17.07 -36.02 -24.22
CA LEU A 872 -16.26 -35.02 -24.92
C LEU A 872 -15.50 -35.64 -26.10
N LYS A 873 -16.03 -35.45 -27.32
CA LYS A 873 -15.39 -35.91 -28.56
C LYS A 873 -14.21 -35.02 -28.95
N MET A 874 -13.09 -35.61 -29.36
CA MET A 874 -11.90 -34.86 -29.80
C MET A 874 -12.17 -33.99 -31.03
N ALA A 875 -13.15 -34.36 -31.85
CA ALA A 875 -13.62 -33.53 -32.96
C ALA A 875 -14.15 -32.16 -32.50
N ILE A 876 -14.78 -32.08 -31.31
CA ILE A 876 -15.28 -30.81 -30.76
C ILE A 876 -14.11 -29.96 -30.26
N VAL A 877 -13.12 -30.58 -29.58
CA VAL A 877 -11.90 -29.89 -29.14
C VAL A 877 -11.15 -29.30 -30.34
N LYS A 878 -11.03 -30.08 -31.43
CA LYS A 878 -10.46 -29.64 -32.70
C LYS A 878 -11.21 -28.43 -33.29
N GLU A 879 -12.54 -28.50 -33.38
CA GLU A 879 -13.35 -27.40 -33.90
C GLU A 879 -13.21 -26.13 -33.05
N ALA A 880 -13.14 -26.25 -31.71
CA ALA A 880 -12.93 -25.12 -30.81
C ALA A 880 -11.63 -24.37 -31.12
N VAL A 881 -10.53 -25.10 -31.32
CA VAL A 881 -9.24 -24.48 -31.64
C VAL A 881 -9.22 -23.90 -33.05
N GLN A 882 -9.90 -24.52 -34.02
CA GLN A 882 -10.04 -23.97 -35.37
C GLN A 882 -10.82 -22.65 -35.38
N ARG A 883 -11.97 -22.59 -34.69
CA ARG A 883 -12.78 -21.37 -34.51
C ARG A 883 -11.99 -20.25 -33.84
N SER A 884 -11.10 -20.59 -32.91
CA SER A 884 -10.27 -19.60 -32.20
C SER A 884 -9.34 -18.77 -33.08
N LYS A 885 -9.14 -19.13 -34.35
CA LYS A 885 -8.39 -18.34 -35.33
C LYS A 885 -9.16 -17.14 -35.86
N THR A 886 -10.50 -17.17 -35.82
CA THR A 886 -11.36 -16.16 -36.44
C THR A 886 -12.40 -15.58 -35.49
N GLU A 887 -12.76 -16.29 -34.42
CA GLU A 887 -13.79 -15.91 -33.45
C GLU A 887 -13.17 -15.39 -32.13
N ASP A 888 -13.88 -14.49 -31.45
CA ASP A 888 -13.52 -14.02 -30.11
C ASP A 888 -13.92 -15.03 -29.01
N ASP A 889 -13.37 -14.87 -27.80
CA ASP A 889 -13.59 -15.80 -26.69
C ASP A 889 -15.05 -15.88 -26.24
N GLY A 890 -15.81 -14.79 -26.37
CA GLY A 890 -17.23 -14.79 -26.05
C GLY A 890 -18.03 -15.64 -27.03
N GLN A 891 -17.71 -15.58 -28.33
CA GLN A 891 -18.35 -16.39 -29.37
C GLN A 891 -18.07 -17.88 -29.17
N ILE A 892 -16.80 -18.24 -28.98
CA ILE A 892 -16.40 -19.64 -28.75
C ILE A 892 -17.03 -20.17 -27.47
N THR A 893 -17.02 -19.38 -26.38
CA THR A 893 -17.63 -19.78 -25.11
C THR A 893 -19.13 -20.02 -25.26
N ARG A 894 -19.85 -19.14 -25.96
CA ARG A 894 -21.29 -19.33 -26.22
C ARG A 894 -21.56 -20.59 -27.05
N TRP A 895 -20.75 -20.84 -28.08
CA TRP A 895 -20.85 -22.05 -28.90
C TRP A 895 -20.57 -23.32 -28.07
N LEU A 896 -19.50 -23.33 -27.27
CA LEU A 896 -19.18 -24.46 -26.37
C LEU A 896 -20.31 -24.71 -25.37
N ILE A 897 -20.88 -23.67 -24.75
CA ILE A 897 -22.03 -23.81 -23.84
C ILE A 897 -23.21 -24.46 -24.55
N GLN A 898 -23.52 -24.07 -25.79
CA GLN A 898 -24.60 -24.67 -26.58
C GLN A 898 -24.34 -26.14 -26.93
N ILE A 899 -23.10 -26.51 -27.22
CA ILE A 899 -22.72 -27.89 -27.57
C ILE A 899 -22.66 -28.80 -26.33
N PHE A 900 -22.28 -28.26 -25.17
CA PHE A 900 -22.11 -29.03 -23.94
C PHE A 900 -23.38 -29.17 -23.10
N SER A 901 -24.32 -28.22 -23.23
CA SER A 901 -25.66 -28.29 -22.62
C SER A 901 -26.44 -29.45 -23.23
#